data_AF-A0A1W1E603-F1
#
_entry.id   AF-A0A1W1E603-F1
#
_cell.length_a   1.000
_cell.length_b   1.000
_cell.length_c   1.000
_cell.angle_alpha   90.00
_cell.angle_beta   90.00
_cell.angle_gamma   90.00
#
_symmetry.space_group_name_H-M   'P 1'
#
loop_
_entity.id
_entity.type
_entity.pdbx_description
1 polymer ?
#
loop_
_entity_poly.entity_id
_entity_poly.type
_entity_poly.pdbx_seq_one_letter_code
_entity_poly.pdbx_strand_id
1 'polypeptide(L)'
;MIEYNPLAKNHNRLKRSIEELKEKQKRKSGELSWYNGTSKEKLQKYILSLEFENTKYQSEVRKSAIKINKFNTDIEEIRKQIESIVELEIKEKQQERVKIKKGIKEIEEKIKASEIHVKEVIKSIIKTKFLQVEKIDNDLDCEYKQVKALKGNIKSRFNPLNWISKEQNNYVKEYKSLNNSTACKIESKLSMQASISYFQRNLENLEMSISSHFDSEQKIVLQCLDELKNSLNINNKLRKNLLKDIHYLDTNSSNPQLNINDCKNKQGLKKYKIDISKLENIIICECRQKEEIEKNVEQNKGKIRKTIFDIGKLEKFDAKKVKGLIANLEGKILRKKQQVQLKEHVDRKLVPIIFEINRLGNEKIEITNNIINTNNYIEGAESSMRLADSSIENANNIIKKIEVVITKAKRFKDRLNNSVDRRSIHEQCELELGDGSPGRVVHEKRGLIREQKELINEQRDLKSEKRRLINEKKELLRKYKRQVTGINRNIEKNQKEAFKVSEKESRTIDTIVIDGNNMCYDNTSINDKFIELRAITKVASKLKDRFNVIIVFDSSIRALLRNDDEKIRSQFVSDVMIHIVATKELADKTIIKLTSNNNQTYIVSNDRYGEFVNEEAVKNGRLIRHEIVSNKIFIHDLDINIQWK
;
A
#
# COMPACT_ATOMS: atom_id res chain seq x y z
N MET A 1 -23.37 11.28 20.92
CA MET A 1 -22.89 10.13 20.12
C MET A 1 -23.38 8.87 20.80
N ILE A 2 -24.41 8.23 20.26
CA ILE A 2 -24.95 6.98 20.79
C ILE A 2 -24.29 5.87 19.99
N GLU A 3 -23.37 5.13 20.62
CA GLU A 3 -22.63 4.04 20.00
C GLU A 3 -23.58 2.96 19.46
N TYR A 4 -23.38 2.64 18.18
CA TYR A 4 -24.15 1.63 17.46
C TYR A 4 -23.83 0.26 18.04
N ASN A 5 -24.75 -0.24 18.88
CA ASN A 5 -24.66 -1.57 19.47
C ASN A 5 -25.34 -2.58 18.51
N PRO A 6 -24.59 -3.42 17.77
CA PRO A 6 -25.15 -4.42 16.87
C PRO A 6 -26.02 -5.47 17.62
N LEU A 7 -25.82 -5.66 18.92
CA LEU A 7 -26.68 -6.50 19.75
C LEU A 7 -28.06 -5.87 19.98
N ALA A 8 -28.17 -4.53 20.01
CA ALA A 8 -29.46 -3.85 20.11
C ALA A 8 -30.33 -4.08 18.86
N LYS A 9 -29.70 -4.18 17.67
CA LYS A 9 -30.40 -4.51 16.42
C LYS A 9 -30.94 -5.94 16.44
N ASN A 10 -30.15 -6.90 16.92
CA ASN A 10 -30.58 -8.30 17.03
C ASN A 10 -31.60 -8.50 18.15
N HIS A 11 -31.44 -7.83 19.30
CA HIS A 11 -32.43 -7.80 20.39
C HIS A 11 -33.76 -7.20 19.92
N ASN A 12 -33.74 -6.07 19.21
CA ASN A 12 -34.96 -5.44 18.69
C ASN A 12 -35.63 -6.28 17.59
N ARG A 13 -34.84 -7.04 16.81
CA ARG A 13 -35.35 -8.00 15.83
C ARG A 13 -36.03 -9.20 16.53
N LEU A 14 -35.41 -9.75 17.57
CA LEU A 14 -35.99 -10.81 18.39
C LEU A 14 -37.24 -10.34 19.15
N LYS A 15 -37.21 -9.14 19.73
CA LYS A 15 -38.36 -8.53 20.42
C LYS A 15 -39.54 -8.34 19.46
N ARG A 16 -39.29 -7.85 18.23
CA ARG A 16 -40.31 -7.78 17.17
C ARG A 16 -40.84 -9.15 16.79
N SER A 17 -39.98 -10.16 16.60
CA SER A 17 -40.47 -11.51 16.31
C SER A 17 -41.31 -12.10 17.44
N ILE A 18 -41.00 -11.81 18.71
CA ILE A 18 -41.81 -12.23 19.87
C ILE A 18 -43.15 -11.48 19.89
N GLU A 19 -43.17 -10.17 19.62
CA GLU A 19 -44.40 -9.37 19.54
C GLU A 19 -45.29 -9.81 18.36
N GLU A 20 -44.71 -10.11 17.20
CA GLU A 20 -45.43 -10.68 16.04
C GLU A 20 -46.04 -12.05 16.34
N LEU A 21 -45.32 -12.91 17.07
CA LEU A 21 -45.84 -14.22 17.49
C LEU A 21 -46.97 -14.07 18.52
N LYS A 22 -46.88 -13.12 19.46
CA LYS A 22 -47.94 -12.79 20.42
C LYS A 22 -49.19 -12.22 19.73
N GLU A 23 -49.02 -11.36 18.73
CA GLU A 23 -50.15 -10.86 17.92
C GLU A 23 -50.80 -11.98 17.09
N LYS A 24 -50.01 -12.88 16.48
CA LYS A 24 -50.55 -14.05 15.78
C LYS A 24 -51.33 -14.97 16.71
N GLN A 25 -50.84 -15.19 17.93
CA GLN A 25 -51.55 -15.96 18.96
C GLN A 25 -52.87 -15.28 19.34
N LYS A 26 -52.87 -13.95 19.50
CA LYS A 26 -54.06 -13.15 19.82
C LYS A 26 -55.09 -13.11 18.69
N ARG A 27 -54.65 -13.11 17.42
CA ARG A 27 -55.54 -13.21 16.25
C ARG A 27 -56.18 -14.59 16.16
N LYS A 28 -55.39 -15.66 16.32
CA LYS A 28 -55.94 -17.03 16.33
C LYS A 28 -56.90 -17.26 17.49
N SER A 29 -56.64 -16.72 18.68
CA SER A 29 -57.59 -16.82 19.81
C SER A 29 -58.87 -16.01 19.59
N GLY A 30 -58.81 -14.91 18.82
CA GLY A 30 -59.98 -14.16 18.38
C GLY A 30 -60.82 -14.85 17.30
N GLU A 31 -60.17 -15.57 16.38
CA GLU A 31 -60.84 -16.38 15.33
C GLU A 31 -61.63 -17.57 15.92
N LEU A 32 -61.21 -18.07 17.09
CA LEU A 32 -61.94 -19.09 17.85
C LEU A 32 -63.27 -18.60 18.46
N SER A 33 -63.56 -17.29 18.46
CA SER A 33 -64.79 -16.73 19.05
C SER A 33 -66.04 -16.84 18.15
N TRP A 34 -65.88 -17.14 16.86
CA TRP A 34 -67.00 -17.27 15.90
C TRP A 34 -67.64 -18.68 15.88
N TYR A 35 -67.36 -19.50 16.90
CA TYR A 35 -67.46 -20.96 16.82
C TYR A 35 -68.53 -21.59 17.75
N ASN A 36 -69.61 -20.87 18.05
CA ASN A 36 -70.73 -21.38 18.87
C ASN A 36 -71.78 -22.20 18.08
N GLY A 37 -71.55 -22.49 16.78
CA GLY A 37 -72.52 -23.18 15.90
C GLY A 37 -72.06 -24.52 15.32
N THR A 38 -70.86 -25.00 15.63
CA THR A 38 -70.26 -26.19 15.01
C THR A 38 -70.28 -27.35 16.00
N SER A 39 -70.69 -28.55 15.59
CA SER A 39 -70.76 -29.70 16.50
C SER A 39 -69.43 -29.92 17.24
N LYS A 40 -69.52 -30.16 18.56
CA LYS A 40 -68.40 -30.34 19.50
C LYS A 40 -67.30 -31.28 18.95
N GLU A 41 -67.70 -32.31 18.20
CA GLU A 41 -66.79 -33.29 17.58
C GLU A 41 -65.95 -32.72 16.43
N LYS A 42 -66.49 -31.83 15.59
CA LYS A 42 -65.71 -31.19 14.51
C LYS A 42 -64.70 -30.21 15.10
N LEU A 43 -65.08 -29.51 16.18
CA LEU A 43 -64.18 -28.65 16.96
C LEU A 43 -63.02 -29.45 17.56
N GLN A 44 -63.34 -30.57 18.20
CA GLN A 44 -62.33 -31.39 18.87
C GLN A 44 -61.32 -31.97 17.87
N LYS A 45 -61.76 -32.38 16.68
CA LYS A 45 -60.85 -32.82 15.59
C LYS A 45 -59.97 -31.68 15.07
N TYR A 46 -60.50 -30.47 14.91
CA TYR A 46 -59.72 -29.33 14.44
C TYR A 46 -58.71 -28.85 15.49
N ILE A 47 -59.08 -28.82 16.78
CA ILE A 47 -58.18 -28.50 17.88
C ILE A 47 -57.03 -29.51 17.94
N LEU A 48 -57.33 -30.82 17.89
CA LEU A 48 -56.29 -31.86 17.86
C LEU A 48 -55.35 -31.71 16.64
N SER A 49 -55.89 -31.31 15.48
CA SER A 49 -55.07 -31.03 14.29
C SER A 49 -54.15 -29.81 14.48
N LEU A 50 -54.66 -28.73 15.08
CA LEU A 50 -53.86 -27.53 15.36
C LEU A 50 -52.81 -27.78 16.45
N GLU A 51 -53.14 -28.57 17.47
CA GLU A 51 -52.19 -29.01 18.50
C GLU A 51 -51.08 -29.87 17.90
N PHE A 52 -51.42 -30.77 16.98
CA PHE A 52 -50.44 -31.56 16.23
C PHE A 52 -49.52 -30.69 15.38
N GLU A 53 -50.07 -29.74 14.61
CA GLU A 53 -49.26 -28.79 13.84
C GLU A 53 -48.38 -27.91 14.73
N ASN A 54 -48.91 -27.40 15.85
CA ASN A 54 -48.14 -26.61 16.81
C ASN A 54 -46.98 -27.42 17.41
N THR A 55 -47.20 -28.70 17.72
CA THR A 55 -46.15 -29.61 18.20
C THR A 55 -45.07 -29.81 17.14
N LYS A 56 -45.46 -29.95 15.86
CA LYS A 56 -44.53 -30.03 14.73
C LYS A 56 -43.71 -28.74 14.58
N TYR A 57 -44.34 -27.57 14.67
CA TYR A 57 -43.64 -26.28 14.62
C TYR A 57 -42.68 -26.10 15.81
N GLN A 58 -43.09 -26.45 17.03
CA GLN A 58 -42.22 -26.39 18.21
C GLN A 58 -41.00 -27.31 18.07
N SER A 59 -41.18 -28.49 17.47
CA SER A 59 -40.07 -29.41 17.16
C SER A 59 -39.08 -28.78 16.17
N GLU A 60 -39.55 -28.16 15.09
CA GLU A 60 -38.69 -27.47 14.12
C GLU A 60 -37.98 -26.23 14.72
N VAL A 61 -38.65 -25.49 15.60
CA VAL A 61 -38.03 -24.39 16.35
C VAL A 61 -36.92 -24.91 17.27
N ARG A 62 -37.14 -26.02 17.99
CA ARG A 62 -36.12 -26.65 18.83
C ARG A 62 -34.91 -27.13 18.00
N LYS A 63 -35.14 -27.78 16.85
CA LYS A 63 -34.06 -28.18 15.94
C LYS A 63 -33.25 -26.98 15.45
N SER A 64 -33.93 -25.89 15.10
CA SER A 64 -33.27 -24.65 14.66
C SER A 64 -32.47 -23.99 15.78
N ALA A 65 -33.00 -23.97 17.00
CA ALA A 65 -32.28 -23.46 18.18
C ALA A 65 -31.00 -24.26 18.49
N ILE A 66 -31.07 -25.60 18.38
CA ILE A 66 -29.89 -26.47 18.54
C ILE A 66 -28.83 -26.15 17.46
N LYS A 67 -29.23 -25.96 16.20
CA LYS A 67 -28.32 -25.58 15.12
C LYS A 67 -27.68 -24.21 15.37
N ILE A 68 -28.44 -23.23 15.83
CA ILE A 68 -27.92 -21.89 16.18
C ILE A 68 -26.90 -21.97 17.32
N ASN A 69 -27.20 -22.74 18.38
CA ASN A 69 -26.25 -22.93 19.47
C ASN A 69 -24.97 -23.61 19.01
N LYS A 70 -25.07 -24.61 18.13
CA LYS A 70 -23.89 -25.23 17.52
C LYS A 70 -23.05 -24.21 16.73
N PHE A 71 -23.67 -23.42 15.87
CA PHE A 71 -22.95 -22.38 15.12
C PHE A 71 -22.28 -21.33 16.03
N ASN A 72 -22.91 -20.96 17.15
CA ASN A 72 -22.29 -20.03 18.10
C ASN A 72 -21.06 -20.65 18.77
N THR A 73 -21.10 -21.94 19.12
CA THR A 73 -19.94 -22.67 19.63
C THR A 73 -18.82 -22.73 18.60
N ASP A 74 -19.14 -23.03 17.33
CA ASP A 74 -18.15 -23.07 16.24
C ASP A 74 -17.51 -21.69 16.00
N ILE A 75 -18.28 -20.60 16.09
CA ILE A 75 -17.77 -19.23 16.00
C ILE A 75 -16.80 -18.91 17.13
N GLU A 76 -17.12 -19.29 18.37
CA GLU A 76 -16.24 -19.07 19.52
C GLU A 76 -14.95 -19.89 19.44
N GLU A 77 -15.00 -21.09 18.87
CA GLU A 77 -13.80 -21.89 18.61
C GLU A 77 -12.90 -21.24 17.54
N ILE A 78 -13.49 -20.76 16.44
CA ILE A 78 -12.76 -20.03 15.40
C ILE A 78 -12.12 -18.75 15.96
N ARG A 79 -12.83 -18.01 16.83
CA ARG A 79 -12.28 -16.81 17.49
C ARG A 79 -11.03 -17.14 18.30
N LYS A 80 -11.08 -18.20 19.12
CA LYS A 80 -9.91 -18.65 19.91
C LYS A 80 -8.74 -19.07 19.02
N GLN A 81 -9.01 -19.72 17.87
CA GLN A 81 -7.97 -20.08 16.91
C GLN A 81 -7.32 -18.83 16.29
N ILE A 82 -8.11 -17.83 15.90
CA ILE A 82 -7.60 -16.55 15.36
C ILE A 82 -6.76 -15.82 16.41
N GLU A 83 -7.23 -15.73 17.66
CA GLU A 83 -6.48 -15.10 18.76
C GLU A 83 -5.12 -15.77 18.98
N SER A 84 -5.07 -17.10 18.97
CA SER A 84 -3.83 -17.88 19.09
C SER A 84 -2.84 -17.60 17.94
N ILE A 85 -3.32 -17.56 16.69
CA ILE A 85 -2.49 -17.26 15.52
C ILE A 85 -1.91 -15.84 15.61
N VAL A 86 -2.73 -14.85 15.97
CA VAL A 86 -2.30 -13.46 16.12
C VAL A 86 -1.25 -13.32 17.23
N GLU A 87 -1.42 -14.02 18.36
CA GLU A 87 -0.41 -14.02 19.43
C GLU A 87 0.92 -14.64 19.00
N LEU A 88 0.89 -15.71 18.21
CA LEU A 88 2.10 -16.33 17.66
C LEU A 88 2.83 -15.39 16.71
N GLU A 89 2.11 -14.76 15.78
CA GLU A 89 2.71 -13.82 14.82
C GLU A 89 3.32 -12.59 15.51
N ILE A 90 2.67 -12.07 16.57
CA ILE A 90 3.23 -10.99 17.40
C ILE A 90 4.53 -11.44 18.06
N LYS A 91 4.60 -12.66 18.62
CA LYS A 91 5.81 -13.19 19.26
C LYS A 91 6.95 -13.38 18.27
N GLU A 92 6.68 -13.92 17.08
CA GLU A 92 7.70 -14.07 16.02
C GLU A 92 8.25 -12.72 15.59
N LYS A 93 7.39 -11.73 15.37
CA LYS A 93 7.82 -10.36 15.01
C LYS A 93 8.60 -9.68 16.13
N GLN A 94 8.28 -9.94 17.40
CA GLN A 94 9.07 -9.43 18.52
C GLN A 94 10.47 -10.07 18.57
N GLN A 95 10.59 -11.39 18.34
CA GLN A 95 11.88 -12.06 18.27
C GLN A 95 12.73 -11.56 17.09
N GLU A 96 12.12 -11.36 15.91
CA GLU A 96 12.77 -10.78 14.74
C GLU A 96 13.33 -9.38 15.04
N ARG A 97 12.57 -8.54 15.75
CA ARG A 97 13.03 -7.21 16.22
C ARG A 97 14.23 -7.30 17.16
N VAL A 98 14.24 -8.25 18.10
CA VAL A 98 15.38 -8.44 19.01
C VAL A 98 16.63 -8.86 18.24
N LYS A 99 16.49 -9.77 17.26
CA LYS A 99 17.59 -10.19 16.38
C LYS A 99 18.16 -9.01 15.57
N ILE A 100 17.30 -8.20 14.97
CA ILE A 100 17.71 -7.01 14.20
C ILE A 100 18.44 -6.02 15.10
N LYS A 101 17.91 -5.71 16.30
CA LYS A 101 18.57 -4.79 17.25
C LYS A 101 19.95 -5.28 17.66
N LYS A 102 20.11 -6.59 17.89
CA LYS A 102 21.41 -7.18 18.20
C LYS A 102 22.39 -7.04 17.01
N GLY A 103 21.93 -7.33 15.79
CA GLY A 103 22.73 -7.18 14.58
C GLY A 103 23.19 -5.74 14.32
N ILE A 104 22.32 -4.75 14.56
CA ILE A 104 22.69 -3.32 14.46
C ILE A 104 23.80 -3.00 15.46
N LYS A 105 23.64 -3.41 16.72
CA LYS A 105 24.66 -3.16 17.76
C LYS A 105 26.02 -3.78 17.43
N GLU A 106 26.02 -5.00 16.89
CA GLU A 106 27.26 -5.67 16.44
C GLU A 106 27.93 -4.94 15.27
N ILE A 107 27.15 -4.34 14.36
CA ILE A 107 27.68 -3.53 13.25
C ILE A 107 28.26 -2.21 13.77
N GLU A 108 27.56 -1.52 14.67
CA GLU A 108 28.04 -0.29 15.31
C GLU A 108 29.37 -0.51 16.05
N GLU A 109 29.49 -1.61 16.79
CA GLU A 109 30.74 -1.99 17.48
C GLU A 109 31.89 -2.24 16.49
N LYS A 110 31.61 -2.88 15.34
CA LYS A 110 32.61 -3.09 14.28
C LYS A 110 33.04 -1.79 13.62
N ILE A 111 32.10 -0.89 13.33
CA ILE A 111 32.42 0.43 12.77
C ILE A 111 33.33 1.20 13.72
N LYS A 112 32.98 1.26 15.02
CA LYS A 112 33.82 1.92 16.04
C LYS A 112 35.22 1.30 16.13
N ALA A 113 35.32 -0.03 16.07
CA ALA A 113 36.62 -0.70 16.08
C ALA A 113 37.46 -0.35 14.83
N SER A 114 36.83 -0.31 13.65
CA SER A 114 37.50 0.11 12.40
C SER A 114 37.94 1.58 12.44
N GLU A 115 37.12 2.48 12.99
CA GLU A 115 37.48 3.89 13.17
C GLU A 115 38.71 4.07 14.07
N ILE A 116 38.75 3.36 15.21
CA ILE A 116 39.91 3.36 16.11
C ILE A 116 41.16 2.88 15.37
N HIS A 117 41.05 1.78 14.62
CA HIS A 117 42.18 1.23 13.87
C HIS A 117 42.71 2.20 12.80
N VAL A 118 41.84 2.84 12.03
CA VAL A 118 42.24 3.84 11.03
C VAL A 118 42.95 5.02 11.70
N LYS A 119 42.43 5.51 12.83
CA LYS A 119 43.07 6.59 13.60
C LYS A 119 44.47 6.20 14.09
N GLU A 120 44.66 4.96 14.56
CA GLU A 120 45.98 4.47 14.98
C GLU A 120 46.97 4.33 13.80
N VAL A 121 46.52 3.81 12.66
CA VAL A 121 47.35 3.69 11.45
C VAL A 121 47.83 5.06 10.99
N ILE A 122 46.94 6.06 10.95
CA ILE A 122 47.33 7.39 10.51
C ILE A 122 48.26 8.07 11.52
N LYS A 123 48.02 7.92 12.84
CA LYS A 123 48.96 8.39 13.88
C LYS A 123 50.35 7.78 13.71
N SER A 124 50.44 6.49 13.40
CA SER A 124 51.70 5.80 13.14
C SER A 124 52.43 6.38 11.93
N ILE A 125 51.72 6.57 10.81
CA ILE A 125 52.27 7.18 9.58
C ILE A 125 52.81 8.59 9.85
N ILE A 126 52.03 9.43 10.56
CA ILE A 126 52.44 10.79 10.93
C ILE A 126 53.72 10.75 11.78
N LYS A 127 53.77 9.88 12.80
CA LYS A 127 54.93 9.73 13.67
C LYS A 127 56.18 9.31 12.90
N THR A 128 56.07 8.34 11.99
CA THR A 128 57.19 7.91 11.14
C THR A 128 57.69 9.04 10.24
N LYS A 129 56.77 9.81 9.65
CA LYS A 129 57.13 10.97 8.81
C LYS A 129 57.79 12.09 9.61
N PHE A 130 57.34 12.33 10.83
CA PHE A 130 57.94 13.33 11.72
C PHE A 130 59.39 12.97 12.07
N LEU A 131 59.65 11.70 12.41
CA LEU A 131 61.01 11.20 12.67
C LEU A 131 61.93 11.30 11.44
N GLN A 132 61.39 11.13 10.22
CA GLN A 132 62.16 11.33 8.99
C GLN A 132 62.56 12.80 8.81
N VAL A 133 61.66 13.74 9.10
CA VAL A 133 61.96 15.19 9.04
C VAL A 133 62.99 15.59 10.09
N GLU A 134 62.86 15.09 11.32
CA GLU A 134 63.81 15.37 12.41
C GLU A 134 65.22 14.86 12.08
N LYS A 135 65.33 13.68 11.44
CA LYS A 135 66.61 13.17 10.93
C LYS A 135 67.23 14.10 9.88
N ILE A 136 66.42 14.59 8.93
CA ILE A 136 66.89 15.54 7.91
C ILE A 136 67.36 16.85 8.55
N ASP A 137 66.68 17.32 9.60
CA ASP A 137 67.07 18.54 10.33
C ASP A 137 68.41 18.40 11.04
N ASN A 138 68.64 17.26 11.68
CA ASN A 138 69.94 16.95 12.29
C ASN A 138 71.06 16.85 11.24
N ASP A 139 70.79 16.24 10.08
CA ASP A 139 71.75 16.15 8.98
C ASP A 139 72.06 17.54 8.38
N LEU A 140 71.05 18.41 8.25
CA LEU A 140 71.21 19.78 7.77
C LEU A 140 72.01 20.66 8.74
N ASP A 141 71.78 20.53 10.05
CA ASP A 141 72.55 21.27 11.07
C ASP A 141 74.03 20.85 11.07
N CYS A 142 74.30 19.55 10.92
CA CYS A 142 75.65 19.02 10.73
C CYS A 142 76.33 19.58 9.47
N GLU A 143 75.67 19.55 8.31
CA GLU A 143 76.21 20.14 7.08
C GLU A 143 76.42 21.65 7.20
N TYR A 144 75.47 22.38 7.80
CA TYR A 144 75.58 23.81 8.00
C TYR A 144 76.81 24.17 8.85
N LYS A 145 77.09 23.40 9.91
CA LYS A 145 78.30 23.53 10.71
C LYS A 145 79.57 23.29 9.87
N GLN A 146 79.57 22.29 8.98
CA GLN A 146 80.68 22.03 8.05
C GLN A 146 80.87 23.16 7.03
N VAL A 147 79.80 23.65 6.40
CA VAL A 147 79.84 24.80 5.48
C VAL A 147 80.38 26.04 6.20
N LYS A 148 79.93 26.29 7.43
CA LYS A 148 80.37 27.43 8.24
C LYS A 148 81.86 27.33 8.58
N ALA A 149 82.35 26.14 8.93
CA ALA A 149 83.77 25.88 9.18
C ALA A 149 84.62 26.07 7.92
N LEU A 150 84.18 25.52 6.77
CA LEU A 150 84.82 25.70 5.46
C LEU A 150 84.87 27.18 5.06
N LYS A 151 83.78 27.93 5.24
CA LYS A 151 83.72 29.37 4.96
C LYS A 151 84.67 30.17 5.85
N GLY A 152 84.83 29.76 7.11
CA GLY A 152 85.84 30.30 8.03
C GLY A 152 87.27 30.04 7.55
N ASN A 153 87.57 28.81 7.12
CA ASN A 153 88.88 28.42 6.58
C ASN A 153 89.22 29.12 5.26
N ILE A 154 88.23 29.32 4.38
CA ILE A 154 88.40 30.10 3.15
C ILE A 154 88.72 31.55 3.50
N LYS A 155 88.00 32.17 4.44
CA LYS A 155 88.25 33.56 4.86
C LYS A 155 89.62 33.75 5.53
N SER A 156 90.10 32.79 6.31
CA SER A 156 91.39 32.90 7.03
C SER A 156 92.61 32.61 6.16
N ARG A 157 92.43 31.93 5.01
CA ARG A 157 93.52 31.57 4.09
C ARG A 157 93.52 32.35 2.76
N PHE A 158 92.58 33.27 2.59
CA PHE A 158 92.54 34.17 1.43
C PHE A 158 93.56 35.30 1.61
N ASN A 159 94.78 35.07 1.14
CA ASN A 159 95.75 36.14 0.90
C ASN A 159 95.59 36.62 -0.56
N PRO A 160 95.25 37.89 -0.82
CA PRO A 160 94.91 38.38 -2.17
C PRO A 160 96.05 38.34 -3.21
N LEU A 161 97.30 38.06 -2.79
CA LEU A 161 98.51 38.28 -3.61
C LEU A 161 99.16 37.01 -4.19
N ASN A 162 98.56 35.82 -4.08
CA ASN A 162 99.05 34.64 -4.79
C ASN A 162 97.90 33.93 -5.52
N TRP A 163 97.94 33.98 -6.85
CA TRP A 163 96.88 33.44 -7.69
C TRP A 163 97.07 31.93 -7.93
N ILE A 164 96.04 31.18 -7.54
CA ILE A 164 95.65 29.83 -8.01
C ILE A 164 96.60 28.69 -7.63
N SER A 165 96.52 28.23 -6.37
CA SER A 165 96.96 26.86 -6.04
C SER A 165 95.83 25.86 -6.31
N LYS A 166 96.19 24.63 -6.70
CA LYS A 166 95.28 23.49 -6.93
C LYS A 166 94.34 23.24 -5.73
N GLU A 167 94.75 23.64 -4.53
CA GLU A 167 93.98 23.49 -3.29
C GLU A 167 92.80 24.47 -3.21
N GLN A 168 92.92 25.71 -3.69
CA GLN A 168 91.78 26.65 -3.72
C GLN A 168 90.66 26.14 -4.63
N ASN A 169 91.01 25.56 -5.79
CA ASN A 169 90.03 24.94 -6.68
C ASN A 169 89.36 23.71 -6.07
N ASN A 170 90.09 22.93 -5.25
CA ASN A 170 89.50 21.82 -4.50
C ASN A 170 88.51 22.32 -3.44
N TYR A 171 88.85 23.37 -2.68
CA TYR A 171 87.92 23.97 -1.72
C TYR A 171 86.67 24.55 -2.36
N VAL A 172 86.78 25.19 -3.54
CA VAL A 172 85.62 25.71 -4.27
C VAL A 172 84.74 24.57 -4.80
N LYS A 173 85.34 23.47 -5.27
CA LYS A 173 84.59 22.27 -5.68
C LYS A 173 83.89 21.60 -4.50
N GLU A 174 84.57 21.47 -3.37
CA GLU A 174 84.02 20.89 -2.14
C GLU A 174 82.88 21.76 -1.58
N TYR A 175 83.06 23.09 -1.58
CA TYR A 175 82.00 24.04 -1.21
C TYR A 175 80.78 23.95 -2.13
N LYS A 176 80.97 23.90 -3.46
CA LYS A 176 79.87 23.73 -4.41
C LYS A 176 79.16 22.38 -4.24
N SER A 177 79.91 21.30 -3.99
CA SER A 177 79.36 19.98 -3.71
C SER A 177 78.49 19.97 -2.45
N LEU A 178 79.01 20.53 -1.34
CA LEU A 178 78.25 20.66 -0.09
C LEU A 178 77.01 21.52 -0.29
N ASN A 179 77.13 22.67 -0.95
CA ASN A 179 76.00 23.59 -1.15
C ASN A 179 74.89 22.95 -1.99
N ASN A 180 75.24 22.13 -2.98
CA ASN A 180 74.28 21.35 -3.77
C ASN A 180 73.64 20.21 -2.96
N SER A 181 74.41 19.53 -2.10
CA SER A 181 73.87 18.52 -1.16
C SER A 181 72.86 19.14 -0.19
N THR A 182 73.21 20.27 0.41
CA THR A 182 72.36 20.99 1.37
C THR A 182 71.09 21.50 0.70
N ALA A 183 71.17 22.04 -0.52
CA ALA A 183 69.99 22.46 -1.29
C ALA A 183 69.04 21.28 -1.57
N CYS A 184 69.57 20.13 -1.98
CA CYS A 184 68.78 18.92 -2.24
C CYS A 184 68.09 18.38 -0.97
N LYS A 185 68.77 18.43 0.19
CA LYS A 185 68.18 18.07 1.48
C LYS A 185 67.11 19.05 1.96
N ILE A 186 67.27 20.36 1.72
CA ILE A 186 66.25 21.37 2.00
C ILE A 186 64.99 21.13 1.15
N GLU A 187 65.17 20.83 -0.13
CA GLU A 187 64.06 20.55 -1.05
C GLU A 187 63.30 19.27 -0.64
N SER A 188 64.04 18.23 -0.24
CA SER A 188 63.49 16.99 0.34
C SER A 188 62.71 17.25 1.63
N LYS A 189 63.23 18.09 2.54
CA LYS A 189 62.54 18.51 3.78
C LYS A 189 61.22 19.23 3.46
N LEU A 190 61.24 20.22 2.58
CA LEU A 190 60.05 20.99 2.20
C LEU A 190 58.99 20.10 1.55
N SER A 191 59.40 19.15 0.70
CA SER A 191 58.52 18.14 0.11
C SER A 191 57.88 17.21 1.16
N MET A 192 58.65 16.78 2.16
CA MET A 192 58.12 15.99 3.28
C MET A 192 57.17 16.79 4.18
N GLN A 193 57.48 18.05 4.47
CA GLN A 193 56.59 18.93 5.24
C GLN A 193 55.27 19.18 4.51
N ALA A 194 55.31 19.44 3.21
CA ALA A 194 54.09 19.57 2.39
C ALA A 194 53.24 18.28 2.40
N SER A 195 53.90 17.12 2.35
CA SER A 195 53.22 15.81 2.46
C SER A 195 52.55 15.64 3.82
N ILE A 196 53.21 16.00 4.93
CA ILE A 196 52.65 15.94 6.28
C ILE A 196 51.41 16.86 6.40
N SER A 197 51.50 18.10 5.94
CA SER A 197 50.38 19.04 5.96
C SER A 197 49.20 18.56 5.10
N TYR A 198 49.46 17.91 3.98
CA TYR A 198 48.43 17.28 3.15
C TYR A 198 47.72 16.13 3.89
N PHE A 199 48.47 15.26 4.58
CA PHE A 199 47.88 14.17 5.38
C PHE A 199 47.06 14.70 6.57
N GLN A 200 47.52 15.77 7.24
CA GLN A 200 46.78 16.40 8.33
C GLN A 200 45.44 16.98 7.87
N ARG A 201 45.42 17.73 6.76
CA ARG A 201 44.15 18.24 6.18
C ARG A 201 43.20 17.13 5.77
N ASN A 202 43.72 16.04 5.19
CA ASN A 202 42.88 14.91 4.82
C ASN A 202 42.30 14.20 6.05
N LEU A 203 43.06 14.15 7.15
CA LEU A 203 42.55 13.64 8.43
C LEU A 203 41.40 14.49 8.95
N GLU A 204 41.57 15.81 8.99
CA GLU A 204 40.54 16.77 9.45
C GLU A 204 39.28 16.69 8.56
N ASN A 205 39.45 16.62 7.24
CA ASN A 205 38.34 16.47 6.30
C ASN A 205 37.61 15.13 6.46
N LEU A 206 38.35 14.05 6.75
CA LEU A 206 37.78 12.74 7.03
C LEU A 206 37.00 12.77 8.35
N GLU A 207 37.53 13.40 9.40
CA GLU A 207 36.84 13.57 10.68
C GLU A 207 35.55 14.40 10.54
N MET A 208 35.59 15.50 9.78
CA MET A 208 34.38 16.28 9.46
C MET A 208 33.38 15.49 8.61
N SER A 209 33.84 14.75 7.61
CA SER A 209 32.96 13.94 6.75
C SER A 209 32.30 12.82 7.55
N ILE A 210 33.06 12.09 8.39
CA ILE A 210 32.52 11.06 9.27
C ILE A 210 31.50 11.66 10.23
N SER A 211 31.81 12.79 10.88
CA SER A 211 30.87 13.46 11.79
C SER A 211 29.57 13.87 11.08
N SER A 212 29.67 14.44 9.87
CA SER A 212 28.51 14.85 9.09
C SER A 212 27.66 13.67 8.59
N HIS A 213 28.31 12.56 8.22
CA HIS A 213 27.61 11.36 7.78
C HIS A 213 26.91 10.69 8.96
N PHE A 214 27.58 10.59 10.10
CA PHE A 214 27.00 10.05 11.34
C PHE A 214 25.78 10.86 11.77
N ASP A 215 25.86 12.19 11.77
CA ASP A 215 24.73 13.06 12.11
C ASP A 215 23.56 12.87 11.12
N SER A 216 23.85 12.71 9.83
CA SER A 216 22.81 12.49 8.81
C SER A 216 22.13 11.12 8.93
N GLU A 217 22.88 10.06 9.20
CA GLU A 217 22.35 8.71 9.41
C GLU A 217 21.62 8.61 10.74
N GLN A 218 22.11 9.24 11.81
CA GLN A 218 21.41 9.33 13.09
C GLN A 218 20.06 10.03 12.92
N LYS A 219 20.01 11.10 12.11
CA LYS A 219 18.77 11.84 11.81
C LYS A 219 17.78 10.97 11.03
N ILE A 220 18.23 10.18 10.06
CA ILE A 220 17.41 9.23 9.31
C ILE A 220 16.88 8.13 10.26
N VAL A 221 17.73 7.57 11.12
CA VAL A 221 17.33 6.53 12.08
C VAL A 221 16.33 7.07 13.10
N LEU A 222 16.54 8.29 13.60
CA LEU A 222 15.60 8.96 14.52
C LEU A 222 14.26 9.27 13.83
N GLN A 223 14.29 9.72 12.58
CA GLN A 223 13.08 9.95 11.78
C GLN A 223 12.30 8.65 11.55
N CYS A 224 12.98 7.57 11.16
CA CYS A 224 12.38 6.23 11.03
C CYS A 224 11.80 5.73 12.35
N LEU A 225 12.49 5.97 13.48
CA LEU A 225 12.00 5.61 14.82
C LEU A 225 10.76 6.41 15.22
N ASP A 226 10.66 7.68 14.87
CA ASP A 226 9.49 8.52 15.15
C ASP A 226 8.29 8.15 14.25
N GLU A 227 8.51 7.84 12.97
CA GLU A 227 7.47 7.28 12.09
C GLU A 227 6.94 5.93 12.59
N LEU A 228 7.84 5.08 13.12
CA LEU A 228 7.47 3.82 13.76
C LEU A 228 6.72 4.03 15.08
N LYS A 229 7.15 4.98 15.93
CA LYS A 229 6.44 5.34 17.17
C LYS A 229 5.04 5.88 16.85
N ASN A 230 4.90 6.71 15.81
CA ASN A 230 3.61 7.23 15.36
C ASN A 230 2.68 6.10 14.88
N SER A 231 3.21 5.16 14.11
CA SER A 231 2.48 3.95 13.68
C SER A 231 2.07 3.06 14.85
N LEU A 232 2.94 2.91 15.86
CA LEU A 232 2.65 2.18 17.10
C LEU A 232 1.61 2.90 17.97
N ASN A 233 1.63 4.24 18.02
CA ASN A 233 0.62 5.03 18.73
C ASN A 233 -0.75 4.92 18.06
N ILE A 234 -0.80 4.90 16.73
CA ILE A 234 -2.03 4.63 15.97
C ILE A 234 -2.58 3.23 16.32
N ASN A 235 -1.72 2.21 16.35
CA ASN A 235 -2.11 0.85 16.74
C ASN A 235 -2.54 0.73 18.21
N ASN A 236 -1.88 1.43 19.13
CA ASN A 236 -2.27 1.45 20.54
C ASN A 236 -3.58 2.23 20.76
N LYS A 237 -3.85 3.26 19.96
CA LYS A 237 -5.13 3.99 19.94
C LYS A 237 -6.25 3.10 19.40
N LEU A 238 -6.01 2.37 18.31
CA LEU A 238 -6.91 1.34 17.78
C LEU A 238 -7.19 0.23 18.81
N ARG A 239 -6.14 -0.28 19.47
CA ARG A 239 -6.25 -1.30 20.53
C ARG A 239 -7.00 -0.80 21.76
N LYS A 240 -6.77 0.44 22.20
CA LYS A 240 -7.52 1.08 23.30
C LYS A 240 -8.99 1.30 22.92
N ASN A 241 -9.28 1.66 21.68
CA ASN A 241 -10.65 1.78 21.20
C ASN A 241 -11.32 0.39 21.13
N LEU A 242 -10.65 -0.62 20.61
CA LEU A 242 -11.15 -2.00 20.60
C LEU A 242 -11.40 -2.56 22.02
N LEU A 243 -10.49 -2.30 22.96
CA LEU A 243 -10.65 -2.74 24.36
C LEU A 243 -11.76 -1.97 25.07
N LYS A 244 -11.99 -0.70 24.73
CA LYS A 244 -13.16 0.05 25.20
C LYS A 244 -14.45 -0.52 24.63
N ASP A 245 -14.46 -0.88 23.34
CA ASP A 245 -15.61 -1.50 22.69
C ASP A 245 -15.92 -2.89 23.31
N ILE A 246 -14.88 -3.67 23.65
CA ILE A 246 -15.01 -4.97 24.33
C ILE A 246 -15.49 -4.79 25.78
N HIS A 247 -14.93 -3.85 26.53
CA HIS A 247 -15.33 -3.61 27.93
C HIS A 247 -16.76 -3.02 28.02
N TYR A 248 -17.20 -2.28 26.99
CA TYR A 248 -18.57 -1.80 26.84
C TYR A 248 -19.56 -2.94 26.51
N LEU A 249 -19.09 -4.03 25.90
CA LEU A 249 -19.88 -5.24 25.67
C LEU A 249 -20.04 -6.11 26.93
N ASP A 250 -19.02 -6.18 27.80
CA ASP A 250 -19.08 -6.94 29.06
C ASP A 250 -19.95 -6.26 30.13
N THR A 251 -19.89 -4.93 30.23
CA THR A 251 -20.56 -4.16 31.30
C THR A 251 -22.06 -3.93 31.08
N ASN A 252 -22.59 -4.20 29.88
CA ASN A 252 -24.03 -4.15 29.60
C ASN A 252 -24.72 -5.52 29.73
N SER A 253 -24.03 -6.54 30.27
CA SER A 253 -24.62 -7.82 30.68
C SER A 253 -24.96 -7.81 32.18
N SER A 254 -26.06 -7.16 32.53
CA SER A 254 -26.69 -7.30 33.86
C SER A 254 -28.20 -7.12 33.59
N ASN A 255 -29.10 -8.05 33.87
CA ASN A 255 -29.32 -8.79 35.13
C ASN A 255 -30.47 -9.84 34.93
N PRO A 256 -31.05 -10.49 35.97
CA PRO A 256 -30.59 -11.64 36.75
C PRO A 256 -31.47 -12.89 36.58
N GLN A 257 -30.91 -14.08 36.84
CA GLN A 257 -31.52 -15.20 37.59
C GLN A 257 -30.74 -16.46 37.24
N LEU A 258 -29.93 -16.95 38.17
CA LEU A 258 -29.74 -18.38 38.40
C LEU A 258 -29.01 -18.58 39.73
N ASN A 259 -29.84 -18.82 40.75
CA ASN A 259 -29.71 -19.77 41.83
C ASN A 259 -28.30 -20.01 42.41
N ILE A 260 -28.05 -19.31 43.52
CA ILE A 260 -27.09 -19.65 44.56
C ILE A 260 -27.71 -20.80 45.35
N ASN A 261 -27.25 -22.03 45.14
CA ASN A 261 -27.17 -23.13 46.10
C ASN A 261 -26.82 -24.42 45.35
N ASP A 262 -25.52 -24.67 45.15
CA ASP A 262 -24.92 -26.01 45.27
C ASP A 262 -23.46 -25.96 44.80
N CYS A 263 -22.55 -26.07 45.77
CA CYS A 263 -21.28 -26.82 45.72
C CYS A 263 -20.38 -26.35 46.87
N LYS A 264 -20.74 -26.73 48.09
CA LYS A 264 -19.74 -27.00 49.12
C LYS A 264 -19.02 -28.28 48.74
N ASN A 265 -17.74 -28.20 48.39
CA ASN A 265 -16.64 -28.93 49.04
C ASN A 265 -15.43 -29.20 48.13
N LYS A 266 -14.27 -28.99 48.74
CA LYS A 266 -12.93 -29.49 48.39
C LYS A 266 -12.28 -28.89 47.15
N GLN A 267 -11.57 -27.77 47.33
CA GLN A 267 -10.31 -27.49 46.62
C GLN A 267 -9.48 -26.34 47.23
N GLY A 268 -9.21 -26.42 48.53
CA GLY A 268 -7.99 -25.83 49.09
C GLY A 268 -6.86 -26.85 48.98
N LEU A 269 -5.67 -26.46 48.50
CA LEU A 269 -4.43 -27.26 48.35
C LEU A 269 -4.14 -27.92 46.98
N LYS A 270 -4.56 -27.32 45.86
CA LYS A 270 -3.91 -27.57 44.54
C LYS A 270 -3.38 -26.32 43.82
N LYS A 271 -3.35 -25.16 44.49
CA LYS A 271 -2.88 -23.90 43.91
C LYS A 271 -1.38 -23.63 44.08
N TYR A 272 -0.65 -24.44 44.86
CA TYR A 272 0.80 -24.29 45.07
C TYR A 272 1.68 -25.38 44.43
N LYS A 273 1.09 -26.32 43.68
CA LYS A 273 1.86 -27.35 42.95
C LYS A 273 2.01 -27.07 41.44
N ILE A 274 1.36 -26.02 40.94
CA ILE A 274 1.42 -25.62 39.52
C ILE A 274 2.54 -24.59 39.27
N ASP A 275 3.08 -23.93 40.29
CA ASP A 275 4.18 -22.97 40.10
C ASP A 275 5.57 -23.62 40.07
N ILE A 276 5.77 -24.80 40.64
CA ILE A 276 7.07 -25.49 40.58
C ILE A 276 7.28 -26.09 39.18
N SER A 277 6.27 -26.74 38.59
CA SER A 277 6.37 -27.27 37.22
C SER A 277 6.56 -26.17 36.17
N LYS A 278 5.97 -24.98 36.37
CA LYS A 278 6.20 -23.83 35.50
C LYS A 278 7.61 -23.26 35.67
N LEU A 279 8.13 -23.18 36.89
CA LEU A 279 9.51 -22.78 37.17
C LEU A 279 10.53 -23.79 36.62
N GLU A 280 10.29 -25.09 36.76
CA GLU A 280 11.13 -26.15 36.19
C GLU A 280 11.16 -26.08 34.66
N ASN A 281 10.00 -25.84 34.01
CA ASN A 281 9.94 -25.65 32.57
C ASN A 281 10.64 -24.35 32.11
N ILE A 282 10.60 -23.28 32.91
CA ILE A 282 11.35 -22.04 32.65
C ILE A 282 12.86 -22.30 32.76
N ILE A 283 13.31 -22.99 33.82
CA ILE A 283 14.73 -23.34 34.03
C ILE A 283 15.23 -24.27 32.91
N ILE A 284 14.43 -25.26 32.49
CA ILE A 284 14.76 -26.13 31.35
C ILE A 284 14.83 -25.33 30.04
N CYS A 285 13.96 -24.33 29.87
CA CYS A 285 14.01 -23.43 28.71
C CYS A 285 15.27 -22.55 28.72
N GLU A 286 15.64 -22.01 29.88
CA GLU A 286 16.86 -21.20 30.03
C GLU A 286 18.14 -22.03 29.85
N CYS A 287 18.17 -23.29 30.34
CA CYS A 287 19.28 -24.21 30.09
C CYS A 287 19.42 -24.56 28.61
N ARG A 288 18.30 -24.79 27.88
CA ARG A 288 18.34 -25.00 26.42
C ARG A 288 18.77 -23.76 25.66
N GLN A 289 18.34 -22.57 26.10
CA GLN A 289 18.82 -21.31 25.53
C GLN A 289 20.31 -21.12 25.76
N LYS A 290 20.84 -21.51 26.94
CA LYS A 290 22.26 -21.48 27.23
C LYS A 290 23.06 -22.43 26.32
N GLU A 291 22.61 -23.67 26.15
CA GLU A 291 23.24 -24.64 25.22
C GLU A 291 23.20 -24.14 23.76
N GLU A 292 22.10 -23.52 23.34
CA GLU A 292 21.98 -22.93 22.00
C GLU A 292 22.91 -21.72 21.83
N ILE A 293 23.06 -20.89 22.86
CA ILE A 293 24.03 -19.81 22.89
C ILE A 293 25.47 -20.36 22.82
N GLU A 294 25.80 -21.40 23.57
CA GLU A 294 27.13 -22.03 23.55
C GLU A 294 27.42 -22.66 22.18
N LYS A 295 26.44 -23.31 21.55
CA LYS A 295 26.54 -23.84 20.18
C LYS A 295 26.74 -22.72 19.16
N ASN A 296 26.04 -21.60 19.32
CA ASN A 296 26.21 -20.41 18.47
C ASN A 296 27.58 -19.75 18.67
N VAL A 297 28.08 -19.70 19.92
CA VAL A 297 29.43 -19.22 20.24
C VAL A 297 30.48 -20.12 19.59
N GLU A 298 30.33 -21.44 19.64
CA GLU A 298 31.29 -22.37 19.04
C GLU A 298 31.25 -22.33 17.51
N GLN A 299 30.05 -22.21 16.90
CA GLN A 299 29.92 -21.92 15.47
C GLN A 299 30.58 -20.60 15.06
N ASN A 300 30.44 -19.56 15.88
CA ASN A 300 31.06 -18.27 15.62
C ASN A 300 32.58 -18.31 15.83
N LYS A 301 33.11 -19.09 16.78
CA LYS A 301 34.55 -19.36 16.88
C LYS A 301 35.06 -20.08 15.64
N GLY A 302 34.29 -21.02 15.08
CA GLY A 302 34.61 -21.66 13.80
C GLY A 302 34.68 -20.66 12.64
N LYS A 303 33.72 -19.73 12.55
CA LYS A 303 33.75 -18.63 11.58
C LYS A 303 34.94 -17.70 11.79
N ILE A 304 35.25 -17.34 13.04
CA ILE A 304 36.41 -16.51 13.39
C ILE A 304 37.71 -17.21 13.02
N ARG A 305 37.87 -18.50 13.32
CA ARG A 305 39.04 -19.30 12.90
C ARG A 305 39.17 -19.35 11.38
N LYS A 306 38.06 -19.48 10.65
CA LYS A 306 38.04 -19.41 9.18
C LYS A 306 38.45 -18.02 8.68
N THR A 307 37.96 -16.96 9.30
CA THR A 307 38.35 -15.58 8.98
C THR A 307 39.81 -15.31 9.31
N ILE A 308 40.34 -15.78 10.44
CA ILE A 308 41.76 -15.69 10.80
C ILE A 308 42.63 -16.48 9.81
N PHE A 309 42.17 -17.66 9.38
CA PHE A 309 42.83 -18.47 8.35
C PHE A 309 42.80 -17.79 6.97
N ASP A 310 41.67 -17.16 6.60
CA ASP A 310 41.53 -16.38 5.38
C ASP A 310 42.39 -15.11 5.44
N ILE A 311 42.56 -14.49 6.62
CA ILE A 311 43.51 -13.39 6.87
C ILE A 311 44.96 -13.87 6.76
N GLY A 312 45.29 -15.06 7.28
CA GLY A 312 46.61 -15.68 7.08
C GLY A 312 46.92 -15.99 5.61
N LYS A 313 45.90 -16.27 4.79
CA LYS A 313 46.05 -16.36 3.33
C LYS A 313 46.27 -15.01 2.65
N LEU A 314 45.89 -13.89 3.28
CA LEU A 314 46.19 -12.55 2.77
C LEU A 314 47.67 -12.20 2.90
N GLU A 315 48.48 -12.88 3.72
CA GLU A 315 49.95 -12.65 3.76
C GLU A 315 50.65 -13.00 2.44
N LYS A 316 49.99 -13.77 1.56
CA LYS A 316 50.35 -13.85 0.13
C LYS A 316 49.45 -12.91 -0.67
N PHE A 317 49.71 -11.60 -0.51
CA PHE A 317 48.97 -10.50 -1.11
C PHE A 317 49.09 -10.50 -2.65
N ASP A 318 48.14 -11.14 -3.35
CA ASP A 318 47.98 -10.94 -4.79
C ASP A 318 47.17 -9.67 -5.03
N ALA A 319 47.86 -8.53 -5.14
CA ALA A 319 47.28 -7.22 -5.40
C ALA A 319 46.36 -7.21 -6.65
N LYS A 320 46.63 -8.08 -7.63
CA LYS A 320 45.82 -8.20 -8.85
C LYS A 320 44.44 -8.78 -8.54
N LYS A 321 44.36 -9.78 -7.65
CA LYS A 321 43.11 -10.41 -7.23
C LYS A 321 42.24 -9.45 -6.41
N VAL A 322 42.85 -8.67 -5.51
CA VAL A 322 42.13 -7.66 -4.71
C VAL A 322 41.58 -6.55 -5.62
N LYS A 323 42.38 -6.06 -6.58
CA LYS A 323 41.93 -5.05 -7.55
C LYS A 323 40.75 -5.54 -8.40
N GLY A 324 40.76 -6.81 -8.81
CA GLY A 324 39.63 -7.43 -9.52
C GLY A 324 38.36 -7.55 -8.67
N LEU A 325 38.49 -7.87 -7.37
CA LEU A 325 37.35 -7.92 -6.45
C LEU A 325 36.77 -6.54 -6.18
N ILE A 326 37.62 -5.51 -6.01
CA ILE A 326 37.19 -4.12 -5.84
C ILE A 326 36.42 -3.65 -7.08
N ALA A 327 36.96 -3.84 -8.28
CA ALA A 327 36.28 -3.45 -9.52
C ALA A 327 34.91 -4.16 -9.70
N ASN A 328 34.81 -5.44 -9.30
CA ASN A 328 33.55 -6.17 -9.32
C ASN A 328 32.54 -5.59 -8.31
N LEU A 329 32.98 -5.29 -7.09
CA LEU A 329 32.14 -4.65 -6.06
C LEU A 329 31.69 -3.25 -6.48
N GLU A 330 32.58 -2.43 -7.03
CA GLU A 330 32.26 -1.12 -7.60
C GLU A 330 31.21 -1.24 -8.71
N GLY A 331 31.36 -2.21 -9.61
CA GLY A 331 30.35 -2.51 -10.64
C GLY A 331 29.00 -2.92 -10.05
N LYS A 332 28.98 -3.72 -8.98
CA LYS A 332 27.74 -4.10 -8.28
C LYS A 332 27.08 -2.92 -7.58
N ILE A 333 27.87 -2.07 -6.91
CA ILE A 333 27.39 -0.86 -6.24
C ILE A 333 26.80 0.12 -7.26
N LEU A 334 27.48 0.32 -8.40
CA LEU A 334 26.99 1.19 -9.47
C LEU A 334 25.66 0.70 -10.04
N ARG A 335 25.54 -0.60 -10.33
CA ARG A 335 24.27 -1.22 -10.77
C ARG A 335 23.16 -1.04 -9.73
N LYS A 336 23.48 -1.20 -8.43
CA LYS A 336 22.51 -0.98 -7.35
C LYS A 336 22.07 0.47 -7.25
N LYS A 337 23.00 1.42 -7.41
CA LYS A 337 22.71 2.86 -7.42
C LYS A 337 21.78 3.22 -8.58
N GLN A 338 22.03 2.68 -9.77
CA GLN A 338 21.16 2.84 -10.94
C GLN A 338 19.76 2.25 -10.71
N GLN A 339 19.67 1.07 -10.08
CA GLN A 339 18.37 0.46 -9.71
C GLN A 339 17.58 1.34 -8.73
N VAL A 340 18.24 1.93 -7.73
CA VAL A 340 17.58 2.84 -6.77
C VAL A 340 17.11 4.12 -7.46
N GLN A 341 17.93 4.72 -8.33
CA GLN A 341 17.55 5.91 -9.09
C GLN A 341 16.36 5.65 -10.03
N LEU A 342 16.34 4.48 -10.70
CA LEU A 342 15.22 4.08 -11.53
C LEU A 342 13.95 3.92 -10.68
N LYS A 343 14.06 3.26 -9.52
CA LYS A 343 12.94 3.11 -8.58
C LYS A 343 12.40 4.47 -8.11
N GLU A 344 13.27 5.40 -7.72
CA GLU A 344 12.85 6.75 -7.32
C GLU A 344 12.15 7.50 -8.46
N HIS A 345 12.63 7.34 -9.70
CA HIS A 345 11.99 7.95 -10.86
C HIS A 345 10.59 7.38 -11.12
N VAL A 346 10.44 6.05 -11.04
CA VAL A 346 9.15 5.35 -11.12
C VAL A 346 8.20 5.84 -10.03
N ASP A 347 8.67 5.85 -8.77
CA ASP A 347 7.87 6.25 -7.62
C ASP A 347 7.39 7.71 -7.77
N ARG A 348 8.22 8.63 -8.27
CA ARG A 348 7.81 10.02 -8.55
C ARG A 348 6.66 10.12 -9.55
N LYS A 349 6.60 9.25 -10.56
CA LYS A 349 5.51 9.23 -11.55
C LYS A 349 4.27 8.48 -11.03
N LEU A 350 4.45 7.41 -10.27
CA LEU A 350 3.34 6.57 -9.79
C LEU A 350 2.63 7.13 -8.54
N VAL A 351 3.36 7.76 -7.61
CA VAL A 351 2.80 8.26 -6.34
C VAL A 351 1.58 9.17 -6.56
N PRO A 352 1.60 10.17 -7.46
CA PRO A 352 0.41 10.99 -7.71
C PRO A 352 -0.80 10.19 -8.22
N ILE A 353 -0.57 9.19 -9.08
CA ILE A 353 -1.63 8.35 -9.65
C ILE A 353 -2.23 7.46 -8.56
N ILE A 354 -1.38 6.83 -7.73
CA ILE A 354 -1.80 5.99 -6.60
C ILE A 354 -2.57 6.82 -5.57
N PHE A 355 -2.10 8.04 -5.27
CA PHE A 355 -2.79 8.96 -4.39
C PHE A 355 -4.20 9.29 -4.90
N GLU A 356 -4.34 9.59 -6.20
CA GLU A 356 -5.64 9.87 -6.81
C GLU A 356 -6.58 8.65 -6.81
N ILE A 357 -6.05 7.44 -7.06
CA ILE A 357 -6.83 6.19 -6.93
C ILE A 357 -7.36 6.02 -5.50
N ASN A 358 -6.53 6.27 -4.49
CA ASN A 358 -6.93 6.17 -3.09
C ASN A 358 -7.99 7.23 -2.73
N ARG A 359 -7.81 8.48 -3.20
CA ARG A 359 -8.78 9.56 -3.03
C ARG A 359 -10.15 9.17 -3.60
N LEU A 360 -10.18 8.70 -4.84
CA LEU A 360 -11.39 8.22 -5.52
C LEU A 360 -12.00 6.99 -4.81
N GLY A 361 -11.16 6.10 -4.27
CA GLY A 361 -11.59 4.96 -3.46
C GLY A 361 -12.36 5.38 -2.20
N ASN A 362 -11.86 6.39 -1.49
CA ASN A 362 -12.53 6.95 -0.31
C ASN A 362 -13.85 7.65 -0.69
N GLU A 363 -13.86 8.44 -1.77
CA GLU A 363 -15.05 9.09 -2.29
C GLU A 363 -16.15 8.06 -2.66
N LYS A 364 -15.75 6.94 -3.28
CA LYS A 364 -16.66 5.82 -3.57
C LYS A 364 -17.25 5.21 -2.31
N ILE A 365 -16.48 5.03 -1.25
CA ILE A 365 -16.95 4.47 0.02
C ILE A 365 -18.03 5.39 0.62
N GLU A 366 -17.79 6.70 0.64
CA GLU A 366 -18.74 7.68 1.15
C GLU A 366 -20.07 7.65 0.39
N ILE A 367 -20.02 7.68 -0.95
CA ILE A 367 -21.24 7.63 -1.77
C ILE A 367 -21.97 6.29 -1.61
N THR A 368 -21.24 5.19 -1.45
CA THR A 368 -21.82 3.87 -1.19
C THR A 368 -22.57 3.85 0.15
N ASN A 369 -22.04 4.48 1.19
CA ASN A 369 -22.74 4.64 2.47
C ASN A 369 -24.02 5.48 2.30
N ASN A 370 -23.98 6.54 1.49
CA ASN A 370 -25.16 7.35 1.18
C ASN A 370 -26.24 6.54 0.44
N ILE A 371 -25.86 5.65 -0.47
CA ILE A 371 -26.75 4.70 -1.15
C ILE A 371 -27.41 3.78 -0.12
N ILE A 372 -26.63 3.18 0.79
CA ILE A 372 -27.14 2.27 1.83
C ILE A 372 -28.14 2.99 2.74
N ASN A 373 -27.80 4.18 3.23
CA ASN A 373 -28.69 4.97 4.09
C ASN A 373 -30.00 5.34 3.39
N THR A 374 -29.91 5.72 2.11
CA THR A 374 -31.09 6.07 1.30
C THR A 374 -31.99 4.86 1.07
N ASN A 375 -31.42 3.68 0.80
CA ASN A 375 -32.19 2.43 0.67
C ASN A 375 -32.89 2.06 1.99
N ASN A 376 -32.19 2.11 3.12
CA ASN A 376 -32.77 1.82 4.44
C ASN A 376 -33.96 2.75 4.74
N TYR A 377 -33.85 4.03 4.37
CA TYR A 377 -34.97 4.98 4.49
C TYR A 377 -36.16 4.57 3.61
N ILE A 378 -35.93 4.24 2.34
CA ILE A 378 -36.98 3.82 1.41
C ILE A 378 -37.69 2.56 1.95
N GLU A 379 -36.95 1.54 2.39
CA GLU A 379 -37.52 0.30 2.94
C GLU A 379 -38.36 0.56 4.20
N GLY A 380 -37.89 1.43 5.09
CA GLY A 380 -38.63 1.83 6.29
C GLY A 380 -39.93 2.58 5.96
N ALA A 381 -39.87 3.49 4.97
CA ALA A 381 -41.04 4.23 4.50
C ALA A 381 -42.06 3.32 3.80
N GLU A 382 -41.60 2.39 2.95
CA GLU A 382 -42.47 1.40 2.28
C GLU A 382 -43.13 0.46 3.29
N SER A 383 -42.40 0.01 4.31
CA SER A 383 -42.96 -0.80 5.41
C SER A 383 -44.05 -0.03 6.17
N SER A 384 -43.80 1.25 6.45
CA SER A 384 -44.78 2.12 7.12
C SER A 384 -46.05 2.33 6.28
N MET A 385 -45.92 2.38 4.95
CA MET A 385 -47.07 2.46 4.05
C MET A 385 -47.92 1.19 4.05
N ARG A 386 -47.29 0.00 4.16
CA ARG A 386 -48.03 -1.27 4.27
C ARG A 386 -48.86 -1.34 5.56
N LEU A 387 -48.35 -0.78 6.66
CA LEU A 387 -49.10 -0.66 7.91
C LEU A 387 -50.31 0.28 7.76
N ALA A 388 -50.14 1.41 7.07
CA ALA A 388 -51.25 2.31 6.76
C ALA A 388 -52.33 1.61 5.90
N ASP A 389 -51.93 0.78 4.94
CA ASP A 389 -52.86 -0.01 4.12
C ASP A 389 -53.68 -0.99 4.95
N SER A 390 -53.03 -1.71 5.88
CA SER A 390 -53.74 -2.59 6.81
C SER A 390 -54.68 -1.82 7.74
N SER A 391 -54.29 -0.62 8.19
CA SER A 391 -55.15 0.24 9.02
C SER A 391 -56.39 0.72 8.25
N ILE A 392 -56.24 1.14 6.99
CA ILE A 392 -57.34 1.54 6.11
C ILE A 392 -58.29 0.35 5.87
N GLU A 393 -57.75 -0.84 5.63
CA GLU A 393 -58.56 -2.06 5.45
C GLU A 393 -59.38 -2.38 6.70
N ASN A 394 -58.78 -2.30 7.89
CA ASN A 394 -59.46 -2.51 9.15
C ASN A 394 -60.60 -1.50 9.37
N ALA A 395 -60.35 -0.21 9.10
CA ALA A 395 -61.37 0.84 9.20
C ALA A 395 -62.54 0.58 8.24
N ASN A 396 -62.26 0.16 6.99
CA ASN A 396 -63.30 -0.21 6.04
C ASN A 396 -64.13 -1.42 6.51
N ASN A 397 -63.49 -2.41 7.12
CA ASN A 397 -64.20 -3.57 7.70
C ASN A 397 -65.08 -3.16 8.88
N ILE A 398 -64.67 -2.19 9.69
CA ILE A 398 -65.49 -1.60 10.76
C ILE A 398 -66.70 -0.88 10.16
N ILE A 399 -66.50 -0.04 9.15
CA ILE A 399 -67.59 0.66 8.45
C ILE A 399 -68.63 -0.34 7.94
N LYS A 400 -68.20 -1.40 7.24
CA LYS A 400 -69.12 -2.46 6.74
C LYS A 400 -69.94 -3.09 7.87
N LYS A 401 -69.34 -3.38 9.01
CA LYS A 401 -70.06 -3.92 10.19
C LYS A 401 -71.10 -2.93 10.71
N ILE A 402 -70.75 -1.65 10.78
CA ILE A 402 -71.66 -0.59 11.23
C ILE A 402 -72.83 -0.40 10.24
N GLU A 403 -72.58 -0.51 8.93
CA GLU A 403 -73.62 -0.41 7.90
C GLU A 403 -74.68 -1.52 8.01
N VAL A 404 -74.27 -2.74 8.40
CA VAL A 404 -75.20 -3.84 8.70
C VAL A 404 -76.12 -3.47 9.88
N VAL A 405 -75.56 -2.89 10.95
CA VAL A 405 -76.33 -2.43 12.13
C VAL A 405 -77.31 -1.33 11.74
N ILE A 406 -76.88 -0.33 10.95
CA ILE A 406 -77.75 0.74 10.45
C ILE A 406 -78.90 0.15 9.62
N THR A 407 -78.62 -0.85 8.78
CA THR A 407 -79.63 -1.48 7.93
C THR A 407 -80.70 -2.19 8.78
N LYS A 408 -80.29 -2.90 9.85
CA LYS A 408 -81.23 -3.49 10.81
C LYS A 408 -82.06 -2.44 11.54
N ALA A 409 -81.42 -1.40 12.08
CA ALA A 409 -82.10 -0.31 12.79
C ALA A 409 -83.13 0.42 11.89
N LYS A 410 -82.82 0.61 10.61
CA LYS A 410 -83.78 1.17 9.64
C LYS A 410 -85.02 0.28 9.49
N ARG A 411 -84.87 -1.05 9.40
CA ARG A 411 -86.01 -1.97 9.34
C ARG A 411 -86.92 -1.87 10.56
N PHE A 412 -86.35 -1.73 11.77
CA PHE A 412 -87.15 -1.49 12.98
C PHE A 412 -87.87 -0.13 12.91
N LYS A 413 -87.20 0.92 12.42
CA LYS A 413 -87.83 2.23 12.21
C LYS A 413 -89.00 2.17 11.23
N ASP A 414 -88.84 1.45 10.12
CA ASP A 414 -89.88 1.29 9.11
C ASP A 414 -91.07 0.48 9.67
N ARG A 415 -90.81 -0.55 10.48
CA ARG A 415 -91.85 -1.30 11.22
C ARG A 415 -92.58 -0.42 12.23
N LEU A 416 -91.88 0.47 12.96
CA LEU A 416 -92.50 1.40 13.92
C LEU A 416 -93.51 2.34 13.26
N ASN A 417 -93.26 2.77 12.02
CA ASN A 417 -94.17 3.62 11.27
C ASN A 417 -95.46 2.89 10.87
N ASN A 418 -95.42 1.56 10.74
CA ASN A 418 -96.51 0.75 10.20
C ASN A 418 -97.22 -0.14 11.24
N SER A 419 -96.72 -0.22 12.48
CA SER A 419 -97.22 -1.15 13.50
C SER A 419 -98.04 -0.45 14.59
N VAL A 420 -99.12 -1.11 15.01
CA VAL A 420 -99.94 -0.72 16.17
C VAL A 420 -99.19 -1.03 17.49
N ASP A 421 -98.40 -2.10 17.51
CA ASP A 421 -97.58 -2.47 18.67
C ASP A 421 -96.16 -1.91 18.53
N ARG A 422 -96.00 -0.63 18.89
CA ARG A 422 -94.70 0.06 18.88
C ARG A 422 -93.80 -0.39 20.02
N ARG A 423 -94.38 -0.80 21.16
CA ARG A 423 -93.63 -1.19 22.36
C ARG A 423 -92.81 -2.44 22.10
N SER A 424 -93.42 -3.47 21.51
CA SER A 424 -92.71 -4.70 21.14
C SER A 424 -91.53 -4.44 20.18
N ILE A 425 -91.67 -3.48 19.26
CA ILE A 425 -90.58 -3.14 18.33
C ILE A 425 -89.42 -2.41 19.02
N HIS A 426 -89.72 -1.49 19.94
CA HIS A 426 -88.69 -0.83 20.75
C HIS A 426 -87.93 -1.83 21.62
N GLU A 427 -88.63 -2.78 22.27
CA GLU A 427 -88.02 -3.84 23.08
C GLU A 427 -87.16 -4.79 22.23
N GLN A 428 -87.61 -5.17 21.03
CA GLN A 428 -86.81 -5.95 20.08
C GLN A 428 -85.55 -5.19 19.62
N CYS A 429 -85.66 -3.89 19.37
CA CYS A 429 -84.51 -3.06 18.99
C CYS A 429 -83.51 -2.93 20.14
N GLU A 430 -83.97 -2.75 21.38
CA GLU A 430 -83.12 -2.71 22.57
C GLU A 430 -82.39 -4.04 22.76
N LEU A 431 -83.09 -5.16 22.60
CA LEU A 431 -82.52 -6.50 22.72
C LEU A 431 -81.47 -6.79 21.64
N GLU A 432 -81.73 -6.45 20.38
CA GLU A 432 -80.80 -6.75 19.28
C GLU A 432 -79.64 -5.76 19.15
N LEU A 433 -79.89 -4.47 19.42
CA LEU A 433 -78.98 -3.37 19.07
C LEU A 433 -78.53 -2.54 20.28
N GLY A 434 -79.06 -2.81 21.47
CA GLY A 434 -78.66 -2.18 22.73
C GLY A 434 -79.30 -0.82 23.05
N ASP A 435 -80.19 -0.31 22.20
CA ASP A 435 -80.98 0.90 22.48
C ASP A 435 -82.38 0.74 21.88
N GLY A 436 -83.40 1.05 22.68
CA GLY A 436 -84.80 0.92 22.27
C GLY A 436 -85.23 1.87 21.16
N SER A 437 -84.48 2.94 20.85
CA SER A 437 -84.81 3.91 19.79
C SER A 437 -84.00 3.67 18.50
N PRO A 438 -84.59 3.07 17.45
CA PRO A 438 -83.85 2.79 16.21
C PRO A 438 -83.30 4.05 15.53
N GLY A 439 -83.99 5.19 15.70
CA GLY A 439 -83.55 6.48 15.19
C GLY A 439 -82.24 6.95 15.82
N ARG A 440 -82.08 6.76 17.14
CA ARG A 440 -80.86 7.11 17.88
C ARG A 440 -79.70 6.21 17.46
N VAL A 441 -79.93 4.89 17.35
CA VAL A 441 -78.93 3.93 16.86
C VAL A 441 -78.41 4.34 15.47
N VAL A 442 -79.30 4.69 14.53
CA VAL A 442 -78.88 5.14 13.19
C VAL A 442 -78.04 6.41 13.25
N HIS A 443 -78.41 7.38 14.09
CA HIS A 443 -77.68 8.65 14.21
C HIS A 443 -76.27 8.42 14.78
N GLU A 444 -76.16 7.70 15.90
CA GLU A 444 -74.89 7.37 16.55
C GLU A 444 -73.96 6.60 15.59
N LYS A 445 -74.47 5.53 14.96
CA LYS A 445 -73.69 4.71 14.03
C LYS A 445 -73.25 5.48 12.78
N ARG A 446 -74.04 6.44 12.30
CA ARG A 446 -73.61 7.35 11.22
C ARG A 446 -72.48 8.28 11.67
N GLY A 447 -72.48 8.73 12.93
CA GLY A 447 -71.37 9.47 13.53
C GLY A 447 -70.07 8.67 13.48
N LEU A 448 -70.11 7.40 13.92
CA LEU A 448 -68.94 6.51 13.88
C LEU A 448 -68.43 6.24 12.46
N ILE A 449 -69.33 6.10 11.47
CA ILE A 449 -68.90 5.97 10.06
C ILE A 449 -68.17 7.23 9.59
N ARG A 450 -68.62 8.44 9.99
CA ARG A 450 -67.94 9.69 9.61
C ARG A 450 -66.53 9.73 10.19
N GLU A 451 -66.38 9.43 11.47
CA GLU A 451 -65.09 9.35 12.16
C GLU A 451 -64.14 8.35 11.48
N GLN A 452 -64.61 7.14 11.17
CA GLN A 452 -63.79 6.15 10.46
C GLN A 452 -63.39 6.61 9.04
N LYS A 453 -64.24 7.35 8.35
CA LYS A 453 -63.92 7.92 7.03
C LYS A 453 -62.89 9.04 7.11
N GLU A 454 -62.95 9.88 8.15
CA GLU A 454 -61.94 10.90 8.42
C GLU A 454 -60.57 10.26 8.66
N LEU A 455 -60.49 9.23 9.52
CA LEU A 455 -59.25 8.46 9.73
C LEU A 455 -58.70 7.84 8.44
N ILE A 456 -59.58 7.29 7.59
CA ILE A 456 -59.16 6.74 6.28
C ILE A 456 -58.56 7.84 5.39
N ASN A 457 -59.16 9.02 5.36
CA ASN A 457 -58.67 10.13 4.55
C ASN A 457 -57.31 10.62 5.05
N GLU A 458 -57.13 10.79 6.37
CA GLU A 458 -55.84 11.15 6.96
C GLU A 458 -54.74 10.13 6.61
N GLN A 459 -55.06 8.82 6.69
CA GLN A 459 -54.11 7.77 6.31
C GLN A 459 -53.76 7.81 4.81
N ARG A 460 -54.71 8.18 3.94
CA ARG A 460 -54.47 8.33 2.49
C ARG A 460 -53.58 9.53 2.19
N ASP A 461 -53.76 10.64 2.88
CA ASP A 461 -52.95 11.84 2.71
C ASP A 461 -51.51 11.58 3.17
N LEU A 462 -51.35 10.99 4.36
CA LEU A 462 -50.04 10.57 4.87
C LEU A 462 -49.35 9.57 3.93
N LYS A 463 -50.09 8.64 3.35
CA LYS A 463 -49.56 7.68 2.37
C LYS A 463 -49.10 8.38 1.09
N SER A 464 -49.86 9.35 0.61
CA SER A 464 -49.53 10.11 -0.60
C SER A 464 -48.26 10.94 -0.40
N GLU A 465 -48.12 11.57 0.77
CA GLU A 465 -46.89 12.31 1.11
C GLU A 465 -45.68 11.39 1.24
N LYS A 466 -45.83 10.23 1.90
CA LYS A 466 -44.74 9.22 1.96
C LYS A 466 -44.32 8.73 0.58
N ARG A 467 -45.27 8.55 -0.35
CA ARG A 467 -44.97 8.19 -1.75
C ARG A 467 -44.14 9.26 -2.44
N ARG A 468 -44.46 10.53 -2.25
CA ARG A 468 -43.69 11.67 -2.79
C ARG A 468 -42.24 11.63 -2.30
N LEU A 469 -42.05 11.49 -0.99
CA LEU A 469 -40.71 11.41 -0.38
C LEU A 469 -39.92 10.18 -0.85
N ILE A 470 -40.57 9.02 -1.00
CA ILE A 470 -39.92 7.82 -1.55
C ILE A 470 -39.43 8.07 -2.98
N ASN A 471 -40.24 8.71 -3.82
CA ASN A 471 -39.86 9.01 -5.20
C ASN A 471 -38.67 9.97 -5.25
N GLU A 472 -38.66 11.02 -4.42
CA GLU A 472 -37.52 11.93 -4.29
C GLU A 472 -36.23 11.18 -3.87
N LYS A 473 -36.32 10.29 -2.88
CA LYS A 473 -35.17 9.48 -2.45
C LYS A 473 -34.72 8.48 -3.51
N LYS A 474 -35.63 7.94 -4.33
CA LYS A 474 -35.30 7.09 -5.48
C LYS A 474 -34.54 7.86 -6.56
N GLU A 475 -34.86 9.13 -6.81
CA GLU A 475 -34.07 9.99 -7.71
C GLU A 475 -32.67 10.26 -7.15
N LEU A 476 -32.57 10.57 -5.85
CA LEU A 476 -31.28 10.76 -5.20
C LEU A 476 -30.41 9.50 -5.28
N LEU A 477 -31.01 8.32 -5.09
CA LEU A 477 -30.35 7.02 -5.26
C LEU A 477 -29.80 6.83 -6.69
N ARG A 478 -30.56 7.21 -7.72
CA ARG A 478 -30.11 7.17 -9.12
C ARG A 478 -28.89 8.07 -9.34
N LYS A 479 -28.90 9.28 -8.75
CA LYS A 479 -27.77 10.22 -8.80
C LYS A 479 -26.50 9.62 -8.18
N TYR A 480 -26.60 9.06 -6.96
CA TYR A 480 -25.46 8.43 -6.30
C TYR A 480 -24.92 7.22 -7.09
N LYS A 481 -25.79 6.39 -7.66
CA LYS A 481 -25.36 5.27 -8.50
C LYS A 481 -24.58 5.73 -9.74
N ARG A 482 -25.00 6.82 -10.40
CA ARG A 482 -24.26 7.43 -11.53
C ARG A 482 -22.90 7.99 -11.11
N GLN A 483 -22.80 8.56 -9.91
CA GLN A 483 -21.52 9.04 -9.39
C GLN A 483 -20.56 7.88 -9.14
N VAL A 484 -21.03 6.78 -8.52
CA VAL A 484 -20.20 5.57 -8.31
C VAL A 484 -19.70 5.00 -9.63
N THR A 485 -20.53 4.94 -10.68
CA THR A 485 -20.07 4.46 -11.99
C THR A 485 -19.04 5.40 -12.63
N GLY A 486 -19.20 6.72 -12.48
CA GLY A 486 -18.20 7.71 -12.90
C GLY A 486 -16.86 7.52 -12.18
N ILE A 487 -16.88 7.38 -10.85
CA ILE A 487 -15.69 7.16 -10.03
C ILE A 487 -14.98 5.85 -10.43
N ASN A 488 -15.72 4.76 -10.63
CA ASN A 488 -15.14 3.49 -11.07
C ASN A 488 -14.39 3.61 -12.40
N ARG A 489 -14.95 4.34 -13.38
CA ARG A 489 -14.28 4.59 -14.67
C ARG A 489 -12.99 5.38 -14.49
N ASN A 490 -12.99 6.38 -13.59
CA ASN A 490 -11.80 7.17 -13.29
C ASN A 490 -10.71 6.33 -12.60
N ILE A 491 -11.09 5.47 -11.64
CA ILE A 491 -10.16 4.51 -11.02
C ILE A 491 -9.55 3.60 -12.07
N GLU A 492 -10.36 3.03 -12.97
CA GLU A 492 -9.87 2.14 -14.03
C GLU A 492 -8.91 2.87 -14.99
N LYS A 493 -9.23 4.12 -15.37
CA LYS A 493 -8.35 4.96 -16.20
C LYS A 493 -7.00 5.19 -15.51
N ASN A 494 -7.01 5.55 -14.23
CA ASN A 494 -5.78 5.79 -13.47
C ASN A 494 -4.98 4.51 -13.24
N GLN A 495 -5.64 3.37 -13.04
CA GLN A 495 -4.96 2.06 -12.95
C GLN A 495 -4.27 1.70 -14.27
N LYS A 496 -4.94 1.91 -15.41
CA LYS A 496 -4.34 1.70 -16.74
C LYS A 496 -3.15 2.63 -16.95
N GLU A 497 -3.25 3.88 -16.53
CA GLU A 497 -2.15 4.83 -16.63
C GLU A 497 -0.96 4.43 -15.74
N ALA A 498 -1.22 4.06 -14.49
CA ALA A 498 -0.19 3.54 -13.58
C ALA A 498 0.50 2.30 -14.16
N PHE A 499 -0.26 1.38 -14.75
CA PHE A 499 0.30 0.20 -15.40
C PHE A 499 1.20 0.57 -16.57
N LYS A 500 0.75 1.46 -17.47
CA LYS A 500 1.55 1.93 -18.61
C LYS A 500 2.85 2.61 -18.17
N VAL A 501 2.77 3.48 -17.15
CA VAL A 501 3.96 4.13 -16.57
C VAL A 501 4.90 3.07 -15.99
N SER A 502 4.38 2.15 -15.17
CA SER A 502 5.20 1.09 -14.58
C SER A 502 5.83 0.17 -15.62
N GLU A 503 5.10 -0.17 -16.68
CA GLU A 503 5.59 -1.00 -17.78
C GLU A 503 6.68 -0.26 -18.55
N LYS A 504 6.44 1.00 -18.93
CA LYS A 504 7.42 1.82 -19.64
C LYS A 504 8.73 1.96 -18.86
N GLU A 505 8.65 2.27 -17.58
CA GLU A 505 9.84 2.51 -16.76
C GLU A 505 10.55 1.22 -16.32
N SER A 506 9.87 0.07 -16.32
CA SER A 506 10.50 -1.22 -16.01
C SER A 506 11.26 -1.83 -17.19
N ARG A 507 11.11 -1.28 -18.40
CA ARG A 507 11.83 -1.73 -19.60
C ARG A 507 13.32 -1.44 -19.46
N THR A 508 14.12 -2.50 -19.50
CA THR A 508 15.56 -2.37 -19.70
C THR A 508 15.83 -2.31 -21.21
N ILE A 509 16.19 -1.13 -21.70
CA ILE A 509 16.49 -0.90 -23.12
C ILE A 509 17.99 -0.67 -23.24
N ASP A 510 18.68 -1.58 -23.93
CA ASP A 510 20.12 -1.49 -24.18
C ASP A 510 20.40 -0.95 -25.58
N THR A 511 19.60 -1.42 -26.56
CA THR A 511 19.76 -1.10 -27.97
C THR A 511 18.45 -0.64 -28.58
N ILE A 512 18.50 0.40 -29.40
CA ILE A 512 17.38 0.88 -30.20
C ILE A 512 17.71 0.67 -31.67
N VAL A 513 16.83 -0.05 -32.37
CA VAL A 513 16.86 -0.19 -33.82
C VAL A 513 15.80 0.74 -34.40
N ILE A 514 16.22 1.74 -35.16
CA ILE A 514 15.34 2.70 -35.80
C ILE A 514 15.09 2.27 -37.24
N ASP A 515 13.82 2.19 -37.61
CA ASP A 515 13.39 2.09 -38.99
C ASP A 515 13.62 3.44 -39.68
N GLY A 516 14.72 3.50 -40.43
CA GLY A 516 15.23 4.73 -41.00
C GLY A 516 14.29 5.32 -42.04
N ASN A 517 13.72 4.47 -42.90
CA ASN A 517 12.80 4.92 -43.94
C ASN A 517 11.51 5.45 -43.32
N ASN A 518 10.94 4.74 -42.32
CA ASN A 518 9.70 5.14 -41.69
C ASN A 518 9.78 6.53 -41.02
N MET A 519 10.92 6.86 -40.37
CA MET A 519 11.14 8.17 -39.74
C MET A 519 11.50 9.31 -40.70
N CYS A 520 11.68 9.03 -42.01
CA CYS A 520 11.98 10.05 -43.02
C CYS A 520 10.72 10.64 -43.69
N TYR A 521 9.53 10.25 -43.24
CA TYR A 521 8.25 10.75 -43.75
C TYR A 521 7.45 11.45 -42.65
N ASP A 522 6.77 12.54 -43.01
CA ASP A 522 5.81 13.22 -42.16
C ASP A 522 4.39 12.72 -42.44
N ASN A 523 3.99 11.75 -41.61
CA ASN A 523 2.71 11.03 -41.71
C ASN A 523 1.49 11.91 -41.37
N THR A 524 1.69 13.19 -40.99
CA THR A 524 0.57 14.13 -40.73
C THR A 524 0.16 14.92 -41.96
N SER A 525 0.99 14.91 -42.99
CA SER A 525 0.66 15.56 -44.25
C SER A 525 -0.17 14.64 -45.14
N ILE A 526 -1.15 15.19 -45.86
CA ILE A 526 -2.07 14.46 -46.75
C ILE A 526 -1.32 13.59 -47.80
N ASN A 527 -0.04 13.87 -48.06
CA ASN A 527 0.78 13.22 -49.08
C ASN A 527 2.06 12.56 -48.54
N ASP A 528 2.15 12.23 -47.25
CA ASP A 528 3.37 11.64 -46.63
C ASP A 528 4.66 12.33 -47.12
N LYS A 529 4.82 13.60 -46.75
CA LYS A 529 5.92 14.42 -47.23
C LYS A 529 7.25 13.83 -46.74
N PHE A 530 8.14 13.51 -47.68
CA PHE A 530 9.51 13.15 -47.37
C PHE A 530 10.24 14.35 -46.72
N ILE A 531 10.77 14.15 -45.52
CA ILE A 531 11.46 15.17 -44.71
C ILE A 531 12.97 14.92 -44.62
N GLU A 532 13.49 14.05 -45.49
CA GLU A 532 14.90 13.65 -45.55
C GLU A 532 15.38 13.08 -44.19
N LEU A 533 16.67 13.23 -43.88
CA LEU A 533 17.29 12.73 -42.65
C LEU A 533 17.12 13.66 -41.43
N ARG A 534 16.35 14.75 -41.54
CA ARG A 534 16.36 15.84 -40.54
C ARG A 534 15.82 15.42 -39.17
N ALA A 535 14.70 14.71 -39.15
CA ALA A 535 14.12 14.22 -37.90
C ALA A 535 14.99 13.13 -37.27
N ILE A 536 15.38 12.13 -38.06
CA ILE A 536 16.10 10.97 -37.56
C ILE A 536 17.51 11.31 -37.05
N THR A 537 18.23 12.23 -37.68
CA THR A 537 19.56 12.68 -37.19
C THR A 537 19.47 13.33 -35.81
N LYS A 538 18.46 14.17 -35.58
CA LYS A 538 18.21 14.80 -34.27
C LYS A 538 17.82 13.77 -33.20
N VAL A 539 16.95 12.82 -33.55
CA VAL A 539 16.55 11.73 -32.64
C VAL A 539 17.74 10.86 -32.29
N ALA A 540 18.49 10.39 -33.27
CA ALA A 540 19.66 9.54 -33.07
C ALA A 540 20.73 10.23 -32.21
N SER A 541 20.99 11.51 -32.47
CA SER A 541 21.90 12.31 -31.65
C SER A 541 21.45 12.44 -30.20
N LYS A 542 20.14 12.43 -29.91
CA LYS A 542 19.62 12.50 -28.54
C LYS A 542 19.61 11.14 -27.85
N LEU A 543 19.40 10.06 -28.61
CA LEU A 543 19.31 8.70 -28.09
C LEU A 543 20.67 8.07 -27.82
N LYS A 544 21.72 8.42 -28.56
CA LYS A 544 23.06 7.83 -28.40
C LYS A 544 23.66 8.00 -27.00
N ASP A 545 23.26 9.06 -26.30
CA ASP A 545 23.75 9.35 -24.95
C ASP A 545 23.23 8.32 -23.92
N ARG A 546 22.19 7.56 -24.28
CA ARG A 546 21.47 6.63 -23.41
C ARG A 546 21.46 5.18 -23.92
N PHE A 547 21.55 4.98 -25.23
CA PHE A 547 21.32 3.68 -25.87
C PHE A 547 22.33 3.42 -26.99
N ASN A 548 22.57 2.15 -27.30
CA ASN A 548 23.21 1.78 -28.56
C ASN A 548 22.19 1.98 -29.69
N VAL A 549 22.45 2.93 -30.60
CA VAL A 549 21.50 3.26 -31.67
C VAL A 549 21.97 2.62 -32.98
N ILE A 550 21.10 1.81 -33.58
CA ILE A 550 21.26 1.24 -34.91
C ILE A 550 20.15 1.82 -35.80
N ILE A 551 20.50 2.37 -36.95
CA ILE A 551 19.52 2.85 -37.93
C ILE A 551 19.60 1.95 -39.15
N VAL A 552 18.47 1.38 -39.53
CA VAL A 552 18.37 0.52 -40.72
C VAL A 552 17.58 1.24 -41.79
N PHE A 553 18.20 1.47 -42.95
CA PHE A 553 17.53 2.01 -44.12
C PHE A 553 17.30 0.92 -45.16
N ASP A 554 16.17 1.03 -45.85
CA ASP A 554 15.92 0.30 -47.10
C ASP A 554 16.85 0.81 -48.21
N SER A 555 17.12 -0.04 -49.18
CA SER A 555 17.98 0.29 -50.32
C SER A 555 17.51 1.52 -51.14
N SER A 556 16.20 1.78 -51.12
CA SER A 556 15.56 2.93 -51.77
C SER A 556 16.01 4.30 -51.25
N ILE A 557 16.55 4.38 -50.02
CA ILE A 557 16.98 5.66 -49.44
C ILE A 557 18.05 6.37 -50.29
N ARG A 558 18.90 5.59 -50.98
CA ARG A 558 19.96 6.08 -51.87
C ARG A 558 19.38 6.92 -53.01
N ALA A 559 18.32 6.42 -53.63
CA ALA A 559 17.63 7.08 -54.72
C ALA A 559 16.88 8.34 -54.24
N LEU A 560 16.24 8.27 -53.08
CA LEU A 560 15.51 9.40 -52.49
C LEU A 560 16.42 10.57 -52.13
N LEU A 561 17.59 10.30 -51.56
CA LEU A 561 18.55 11.33 -51.14
C LEU A 561 19.56 11.71 -52.24
N ARG A 562 19.65 10.92 -53.32
CA ARG A 562 20.69 11.03 -54.36
C ARG A 562 22.11 11.01 -53.78
N ASN A 563 22.32 10.15 -52.79
CA ASN A 563 23.57 10.01 -52.05
C ASN A 563 23.97 8.53 -52.02
N ASP A 564 25.29 8.28 -51.98
CA ASP A 564 25.84 6.95 -51.70
C ASP A 564 25.86 6.65 -50.19
N ASP A 565 26.29 5.44 -49.84
CA ASP A 565 26.28 4.96 -48.46
C ASP A 565 27.20 5.79 -47.56
N GLU A 566 28.36 6.21 -48.05
CA GLU A 566 29.32 7.02 -47.29
C GLU A 566 28.75 8.40 -46.97
N LYS A 567 28.13 9.05 -47.96
CA LYS A 567 27.51 10.37 -47.79
C LYS A 567 26.28 10.34 -46.89
N ILE A 568 25.52 9.24 -46.88
CA ILE A 568 24.42 9.05 -45.93
C ILE A 568 24.97 8.85 -44.51
N ARG A 569 26.00 8.00 -44.34
CA ARG A 569 26.63 7.73 -43.05
C ARG A 569 27.24 8.99 -42.42
N SER A 570 27.86 9.85 -43.23
CA SER A 570 28.50 11.08 -42.75
C SER A 570 27.51 12.14 -42.21
N GLN A 571 26.20 12.00 -42.44
CA GLN A 571 25.18 12.87 -41.84
C GLN A 571 24.90 12.55 -40.36
N PHE A 572 25.37 11.41 -39.87
CA PHE A 572 25.16 10.97 -38.50
C PHE A 572 26.45 11.09 -37.68
N VAL A 573 26.28 11.25 -36.37
CA VAL A 573 27.38 11.25 -35.39
C VAL A 573 28.02 9.86 -35.30
N SER A 574 29.33 9.81 -35.02
CA SER A 574 30.19 8.61 -35.10
C SER A 574 29.72 7.40 -34.28
N ASP A 575 28.92 7.62 -33.24
CA ASP A 575 28.52 6.59 -32.27
C ASP A 575 27.19 5.93 -32.64
N VAL A 576 26.61 6.28 -33.79
CA VAL A 576 25.37 5.68 -34.30
C VAL A 576 25.72 4.72 -35.42
N MET A 577 25.31 3.46 -35.29
CA MET A 577 25.53 2.45 -36.32
C MET A 577 24.48 2.61 -37.43
N ILE A 578 24.93 2.95 -38.63
CA ILE A 578 24.05 3.03 -39.80
C ILE A 578 24.18 1.73 -40.60
N HIS A 579 23.07 1.14 -41.01
CA HIS A 579 23.03 -0.01 -41.90
C HIS A 579 22.06 0.28 -43.05
N ILE A 580 22.56 0.27 -44.28
CA ILE A 580 21.74 0.44 -45.48
C ILE A 580 21.70 -0.91 -46.17
N VAL A 581 20.52 -1.52 -46.26
CA VAL A 581 20.38 -2.87 -46.81
C VAL A 581 20.79 -2.90 -48.29
N ALA A 582 21.24 -4.08 -48.74
CA ALA A 582 21.58 -4.30 -50.13
C ALA A 582 20.34 -4.15 -51.03
N THR A 583 20.55 -3.80 -52.30
CA THR A 583 19.47 -3.71 -53.28
C THR A 583 18.70 -5.04 -53.35
N LYS A 584 17.35 -4.97 -53.37
CA LYS A 584 16.41 -6.11 -53.36
C LYS A 584 16.19 -6.81 -52.01
N GLU A 585 16.93 -6.47 -50.97
CA GLU A 585 16.62 -6.92 -49.59
C GLU A 585 15.69 -5.91 -48.89
N LEU A 586 14.80 -6.41 -48.05
CA LEU A 586 13.85 -5.59 -47.27
C LEU A 586 14.46 -5.20 -45.92
N ALA A 587 14.38 -3.92 -45.57
CA ALA A 587 14.82 -3.41 -44.27
C ALA A 587 14.13 -4.13 -43.09
N ASP A 588 12.83 -4.41 -43.20
CA ASP A 588 12.00 -5.00 -42.14
C ASP A 588 12.57 -6.32 -41.64
N LYS A 589 12.97 -7.20 -42.57
CA LYS A 589 13.58 -8.51 -42.24
C LYS A 589 14.89 -8.34 -41.47
N THR A 590 15.68 -7.32 -41.79
CA THR A 590 16.94 -7.03 -41.10
C THR A 590 16.67 -6.45 -39.71
N ILE A 591 15.72 -5.52 -39.58
CA ILE A 591 15.31 -4.92 -38.30
C ILE A 591 14.86 -6.02 -37.33
N ILE A 592 13.96 -6.89 -37.76
CA ILE A 592 13.46 -8.00 -36.95
C ILE A 592 14.60 -8.92 -36.50
N LYS A 593 15.47 -9.37 -37.41
CA LYS A 593 16.62 -10.23 -37.08
C LYS A 593 17.58 -9.61 -36.06
N LEU A 594 17.83 -8.30 -36.15
CA LEU A 594 18.69 -7.60 -35.19
C LEU A 594 18.08 -7.58 -33.78
N THR A 595 16.75 -7.67 -33.67
CA THR A 595 16.02 -7.65 -32.40
C THR A 595 15.71 -9.03 -31.82
N SER A 596 15.77 -10.10 -32.62
CA SER A 596 15.46 -11.46 -32.17
C SER A 596 16.48 -12.02 -31.17
N ASN A 597 17.74 -11.56 -31.20
CA ASN A 597 18.81 -12.13 -30.37
C ASN A 597 18.93 -11.53 -28.96
N ASN A 598 18.24 -10.43 -28.67
CA ASN A 598 18.34 -9.73 -27.39
C ASN A 598 16.99 -9.12 -27.00
N ASN A 599 16.46 -9.50 -25.83
CA ASN A 599 15.20 -9.01 -25.29
C ASN A 599 15.24 -7.53 -24.83
N GLN A 600 16.43 -6.94 -24.73
CA GLN A 600 16.66 -5.52 -24.41
C GLN A 600 16.80 -4.63 -25.66
N THR A 601 16.61 -5.20 -26.86
CA THR A 601 16.60 -4.44 -28.12
C THR A 601 15.16 -4.06 -28.49
N TYR A 602 14.90 -2.78 -28.75
CA TYR A 602 13.58 -2.25 -29.11
C TYR A 602 13.61 -1.63 -30.51
N ILE A 603 12.48 -1.67 -31.21
CA ILE A 603 12.32 -1.11 -32.55
C ILE A 603 11.59 0.23 -32.44
N VAL A 604 12.08 1.26 -33.12
CA VAL A 604 11.35 2.52 -33.32
C VAL A 604 10.82 2.57 -34.76
N SER A 605 9.51 2.39 -34.92
CA SER A 605 8.80 2.46 -36.21
C SER A 605 7.30 2.65 -35.98
N ASN A 606 6.60 3.25 -36.95
CA ASN A 606 5.13 3.25 -36.99
C ASN A 606 4.56 2.06 -37.75
N ASP A 607 5.40 1.30 -38.46
CA ASP A 607 5.00 0.01 -39.01
C ASP A 607 4.66 -0.98 -37.88
N ARG A 608 3.68 -1.84 -38.13
CA ARG A 608 3.27 -2.92 -37.23
C ARG A 608 4.00 -4.22 -37.52
N TYR A 609 4.73 -4.33 -38.64
CA TYR A 609 5.39 -5.56 -39.08
C TYR A 609 4.42 -6.74 -39.09
N GLY A 610 3.29 -6.59 -39.78
CA GLY A 610 2.15 -7.52 -39.72
C GLY A 610 2.49 -8.95 -40.18
N GLU A 611 3.46 -9.08 -41.07
CA GLU A 611 4.01 -10.34 -41.56
C GLU A 611 4.99 -11.01 -40.58
N PHE A 612 5.45 -10.28 -39.56
CA PHE A 612 6.39 -10.75 -38.53
C PHE A 612 5.76 -10.88 -37.13
N VAL A 613 4.43 -11.01 -37.02
CA VAL A 613 3.71 -11.07 -35.73
C VAL A 613 4.21 -12.17 -34.78
N ASN A 614 4.76 -13.26 -35.32
CA ASN A 614 5.28 -14.38 -34.52
C ASN A 614 6.70 -14.16 -33.99
N GLU A 615 7.40 -13.13 -34.48
CA GLU A 615 8.77 -12.82 -34.08
C GLU A 615 8.79 -12.18 -32.68
N GLU A 616 9.81 -12.49 -31.87
CA GLU A 616 9.81 -12.13 -30.46
C GLU A 616 9.70 -10.62 -30.20
N ALA A 617 10.21 -9.79 -31.10
CA ALA A 617 10.12 -8.34 -30.95
C ALA A 617 8.69 -7.82 -31.09
N VAL A 618 7.96 -8.32 -32.09
CA VAL A 618 6.56 -7.94 -32.33
C VAL A 618 5.66 -8.56 -31.26
N LYS A 619 5.83 -9.85 -31.02
CA LYS A 619 5.03 -10.63 -30.05
C LYS A 619 5.11 -10.07 -28.63
N ASN A 620 6.30 -9.63 -28.20
CA ASN A 620 6.52 -9.10 -26.85
C ASN A 620 6.30 -7.58 -26.74
N GLY A 621 5.74 -6.94 -27.79
CA GLY A 621 5.44 -5.51 -27.74
C GLY A 621 6.67 -4.60 -27.68
N ARG A 622 7.80 -5.01 -28.27
CA ARG A 622 9.05 -4.22 -28.30
C ARG A 622 9.07 -3.18 -29.43
N LEU A 623 7.90 -2.77 -29.91
CA LEU A 623 7.72 -1.69 -30.89
C LEU A 623 7.39 -0.39 -30.17
N ILE A 624 8.19 0.63 -30.45
CA ILE A 624 8.04 2.00 -29.96
C ILE A 624 7.64 2.88 -31.13
N ARG A 625 6.51 3.57 -31.00
CA ARG A 625 6.00 4.48 -32.04
C ARG A 625 6.52 5.90 -31.87
N HIS A 626 6.55 6.62 -32.99
CA HIS A 626 6.92 8.03 -33.03
C HIS A 626 5.83 8.85 -33.72
N GLU A 627 5.68 10.11 -33.33
CA GLU A 627 4.76 11.04 -33.95
C GLU A 627 5.52 12.27 -34.44
N ILE A 628 5.31 12.68 -35.68
CA ILE A 628 5.88 13.90 -36.24
C ILE A 628 4.74 14.88 -36.44
N VAL A 629 4.70 15.95 -35.66
CA VAL A 629 3.61 16.94 -35.71
C VAL A 629 4.21 18.34 -35.57
N SER A 630 3.83 19.26 -36.46
CA SER A 630 4.22 20.68 -36.35
C SER A 630 5.72 20.90 -36.18
N ASN A 631 6.53 20.26 -37.04
CA ASN A 631 8.01 20.32 -37.00
C ASN A 631 8.67 19.77 -35.72
N LYS A 632 7.91 19.05 -34.90
CA LYS A 632 8.42 18.34 -33.72
C LYS A 632 8.28 16.85 -33.93
N ILE A 633 9.17 16.10 -33.31
CA ILE A 633 9.09 14.65 -33.21
C ILE A 633 8.95 14.25 -31.75
N PHE A 634 7.96 13.40 -31.51
CA PHE A 634 7.62 12.83 -30.22
C PHE A 634 7.89 11.33 -30.26
N ILE A 635 8.61 10.83 -29.27
CA ILE A 635 8.71 9.39 -29.00
C ILE A 635 8.38 9.22 -27.52
N HIS A 636 7.09 9.06 -27.22
CA HIS A 636 6.57 9.12 -25.86
C HIS A 636 7.23 8.09 -24.95
N ASP A 637 7.48 6.88 -25.43
CA ASP A 637 8.11 5.81 -24.63
C ASP A 637 9.57 6.08 -24.28
N LEU A 638 10.24 6.97 -25.01
CA LEU A 638 11.65 7.31 -24.80
C LEU A 638 11.85 8.72 -24.21
N ASP A 639 10.76 9.42 -23.90
CA ASP A 639 10.74 10.82 -23.46
C ASP A 639 11.46 11.77 -24.44
N ILE A 640 11.28 11.53 -25.75
CA ILE A 640 11.80 12.42 -26.80
C ILE A 640 10.71 13.40 -27.22
N ASN A 641 11.04 14.69 -27.15
CA ASN A 641 10.26 15.80 -27.68
C ASN A 641 11.25 16.84 -28.19
N ILE A 642 11.53 16.82 -29.50
CA ILE A 642 12.54 17.69 -30.10
C ILE A 642 12.00 18.33 -31.37
N GLN A 643 12.40 19.57 -31.62
CA GLN A 643 12.16 20.25 -32.88
C GLN A 643 13.19 19.76 -33.91
N TRP A 644 12.72 19.37 -35.10
CA TRP A 644 13.58 18.83 -36.16
C TRP A 644 13.80 19.78 -37.33
N LYS A 645 12.92 20.78 -37.51
CA LYS A 645 13.02 21.80 -38.55
C LYS A 645 13.70 23.07 -38.07
#